data_AF-A0A369TNB8-F1
#
_entry.id   AF-A0A369TNB8-F1
#
_cell.length_a   1.000
_cell.length_b   1.000
_cell.length_c   1.000
_cell.angle_alpha   90.00
_cell.angle_beta   90.00
_cell.angle_gamma   90.00
#
_symmetry.space_group_name_H-M   'P 1'
#
loop_
_entity.id
_entity.type
_entity.pdbx_description
1 polymer ?
#
loop_
_entity_poly.entity_id
_entity_poly.type
_entity_poly.pdbx_seq_one_letter_code
_entity_poly.pdbx_strand_id
1 'polypeptide(L)'
;MFQRLAVSAILIWAATVLTAAADVLDRAAIAERIAPPMTLGEQITEDGVYQLLNSGGAEAGYVFQTEPMAPLPGFSGAAINVLVVLDLDGRFLDVRLLTHNEPIFVSGLGPAPFHAFFEQYRGHSISETLVVGTPYGVGDGGGQLVYLDGVTKATASVRIAHESILAATLQVARSKMRGVSAGKPPAPAPDHDEDLDWQALVDQGIAANLRVTNAEVQTLFAGTIWEFDDALALDAPDAPYLDLWAVDVGPPAIARAVLNPGTVETLARFREISGDDEPILLIEAGRHGLVSEDFVRNTAPAWIGMTQDGLPVALRDADLLIDLNAKLPERLQDARAMILRTDRRLGFDPTRPWVLEVQAVREHGMFQPETGSVTLTLEHSTPERFFTQPESAARSRSPFEVAIWNRRHDLIALGVFLAVLLPALLIFQSRLAGLAAFTPVRLGVLALVLGFVGWWGQGQLSIVTPLAALQAGLAGGSLAFLLYDPFSLLIWGGAVLGFVLWGRGLFCGWLCPFGALQEFAHHVGRLLRLPQVKVPARWDARLKWLKYAVLAALVWVTVAIPAQLDRAAEVEPFKTAITTFFLREWYYAAYALFWVFLGMVLFKGFCRYVCPLGALMAIGGALRLRRWIPRRAECGTPCQLCRVECQYGAIEKTGQVVYSECFQCLDCVKIHDDARLCVPLRLDARRDRRAAQIAGHPNAGAATVAQ
;
A
#
# COMPACT_ATOMS: atom_id res chain seq x y z
N MET A 1 37.89 -0.78 19.49
CA MET A 1 36.78 0.07 19.97
C MET A 1 35.78 0.41 18.87
N PHE A 2 36.22 0.79 17.65
CA PHE A 2 35.36 1.08 16.48
C PHE A 2 34.46 -0.06 15.99
N GLN A 3 34.96 -1.31 15.94
CA GLN A 3 34.12 -2.47 15.60
C GLN A 3 33.02 -2.73 16.63
N ARG A 4 33.30 -2.49 17.92
CA ARG A 4 32.34 -2.73 18.99
C ARG A 4 31.18 -1.73 18.97
N LEU A 5 31.44 -0.46 18.65
CA LEU A 5 30.39 0.56 18.51
C LEU A 5 29.53 0.38 17.24
N ALA A 6 30.12 -0.04 16.12
CA ALA A 6 29.36 -0.35 14.91
C ALA A 6 28.49 -1.62 15.09
N VAL A 7 29.05 -2.65 15.74
CA VAL A 7 28.30 -3.85 16.12
C VAL A 7 27.23 -3.53 17.16
N SER A 8 27.48 -2.65 18.13
CA SER A 8 26.46 -2.19 19.08
C SER A 8 25.36 -1.37 18.41
N ALA A 9 25.67 -0.52 17.43
CA ALA A 9 24.65 0.20 16.67
C ALA A 9 23.80 -0.75 15.80
N ILE A 10 24.43 -1.77 15.18
CA ILE A 10 23.74 -2.82 14.44
C ILE A 10 22.94 -3.74 15.37
N LEU A 11 23.43 -4.04 16.57
CA LEU A 11 22.73 -4.84 17.58
C LEU A 11 21.61 -4.06 18.25
N ILE A 12 21.73 -2.75 18.45
CA ILE A 12 20.64 -1.89 18.92
C ILE A 12 19.60 -1.77 17.81
N TRP A 13 20.01 -1.64 16.55
CA TRP A 13 19.11 -1.65 15.40
C TRP A 13 18.40 -3.01 15.23
N ALA A 14 19.11 -4.13 15.42
CA ALA A 14 18.55 -5.48 15.44
C ALA A 14 17.68 -5.75 16.70
N ALA A 15 17.99 -5.13 17.83
CA ALA A 15 17.20 -5.22 19.06
C ALA A 15 15.93 -4.36 18.96
N THR A 16 15.95 -3.24 18.22
CA THR A 16 14.72 -2.49 17.89
C THR A 16 13.84 -3.17 16.85
N VAL A 17 14.34 -4.21 16.18
CA VAL A 17 13.54 -5.10 15.31
C VAL A 17 12.83 -6.21 16.12
N LEU A 18 13.17 -6.38 17.40
CA LEU A 18 12.66 -7.45 18.25
C LEU A 18 11.80 -6.91 19.40
N THR A 19 10.66 -6.31 19.05
CA THR A 19 9.37 -6.45 19.78
C THR A 19 8.28 -5.77 18.95
N ALA A 20 7.83 -6.45 17.90
CA ALA A 20 6.61 -6.09 17.19
C ALA A 20 5.43 -6.81 17.85
N ALA A 21 4.80 -6.17 18.84
CA ALA A 21 3.40 -6.45 19.14
C ALA A 21 2.58 -5.53 18.23
N ALA A 22 1.74 -6.12 17.39
CA ALA A 22 0.85 -5.39 16.49
C ALA A 22 -0.12 -4.50 17.28
N ASP A 23 -0.52 -3.35 16.70
CA ASP A 23 -1.48 -2.36 17.23
C ASP A 23 -2.91 -2.92 17.28
N VAL A 24 -3.13 -4.01 18.02
CA VAL A 24 -4.47 -4.45 18.43
C VAL A 24 -4.86 -3.60 19.63
N LEU A 25 -6.04 -2.96 19.60
CA LEU A 25 -6.49 -2.16 20.73
C LEU A 25 -6.57 -3.02 21.98
N ASP A 26 -6.12 -2.47 23.11
CA ASP A 26 -6.22 -3.13 24.39
C ASP A 26 -7.69 -3.20 24.86
N ARG A 27 -7.96 -4.11 25.81
CA ARG A 27 -9.32 -4.33 26.33
C ARG A 27 -9.94 -3.04 26.90
N ALA A 28 -9.13 -2.17 27.52
CA ALA A 28 -9.61 -0.93 28.10
C ALA A 28 -10.13 0.03 27.01
N ALA A 29 -9.37 0.21 25.93
CA ALA A 29 -9.77 1.04 24.81
C ALA A 29 -10.99 0.48 24.06
N ILE A 30 -11.15 -0.84 23.98
CA ILE A 30 -12.37 -1.47 23.45
C ILE A 30 -13.56 -1.14 24.36
N ALA A 31 -13.40 -1.29 25.68
CA ALA A 31 -14.49 -1.06 26.65
C ALA A 31 -15.03 0.39 26.60
N GLU A 32 -14.17 1.39 26.42
CA GLU A 32 -14.59 2.80 26.24
C GLU A 32 -15.43 3.05 24.98
N ARG A 33 -15.33 2.17 23.99
CA ARG A 33 -16.02 2.32 22.70
C ARG A 33 -17.37 1.61 22.67
N ILE A 34 -17.66 0.75 23.64
CA ILE A 34 -18.97 0.09 23.77
C ILE A 34 -20.02 1.11 24.25
N ALA A 35 -21.10 1.23 23.49
CA ALA A 35 -22.18 2.15 23.81
C ALA A 35 -22.98 1.66 25.04
N PRO A 36 -23.26 2.53 26.03
CA PRO A 36 -24.24 2.24 27.08
C PRO A 36 -25.61 1.89 26.47
N PRO A 37 -26.39 0.97 27.05
CA PRO A 37 -26.26 0.37 28.40
C PRO A 37 -25.42 -0.93 28.46
N MET A 38 -24.71 -1.28 27.38
CA MET A 38 -23.93 -2.52 27.30
C MET A 38 -22.51 -2.30 27.85
N THR A 39 -21.86 -3.38 28.29
CA THR A 39 -20.48 -3.36 28.80
C THR A 39 -19.66 -4.51 28.21
N LEU A 40 -18.33 -4.36 28.20
CA LEU A 40 -17.41 -5.39 27.69
C LEU A 40 -17.12 -6.44 28.78
N GLY A 41 -17.41 -7.69 28.49
CA GLY A 41 -17.17 -8.84 29.36
C GLY A 41 -15.75 -9.40 29.28
N GLU A 42 -15.62 -10.70 29.52
CA GLU A 42 -14.34 -11.43 29.44
C GLU A 42 -13.99 -11.81 28.00
N GLN A 43 -12.70 -12.09 27.77
CA GLN A 43 -12.21 -12.62 26.51
C GLN A 43 -12.48 -14.13 26.44
N ILE A 44 -13.07 -14.59 25.34
CA ILE A 44 -13.56 -15.96 25.15
C ILE A 44 -12.82 -16.75 24.08
N THR A 45 -11.88 -16.13 23.36
CA THR A 45 -10.97 -16.79 22.41
C THR A 45 -9.57 -16.18 22.46
N GLU A 46 -8.57 -16.96 22.07
CA GLU A 46 -7.18 -16.48 21.95
C GLU A 46 -7.05 -15.39 20.87
N ASP A 47 -7.90 -15.42 19.84
CA ASP A 47 -7.92 -14.45 18.72
C ASP A 47 -8.57 -13.10 19.06
N GLY A 48 -8.95 -12.86 20.33
CA GLY A 48 -9.43 -11.56 20.79
C GLY A 48 -10.93 -11.30 20.65
N VAL A 49 -11.76 -12.33 20.77
CA VAL A 49 -13.23 -12.18 20.88
C VAL A 49 -13.61 -12.00 22.34
N TYR A 50 -14.45 -11.01 22.62
CA TYR A 50 -14.96 -10.66 23.95
C TYR A 50 -16.48 -10.85 24.01
N GLN A 51 -16.99 -11.08 25.21
CA GLN A 51 -18.44 -11.04 25.49
C GLN A 51 -18.95 -9.60 25.50
N LEU A 52 -20.15 -9.39 24.98
CA LEU A 52 -20.95 -8.19 25.21
C LEU A 52 -21.96 -8.49 26.32
N LEU A 53 -22.00 -7.67 27.37
CA LEU A 53 -22.91 -7.85 28.49
C LEU A 53 -24.00 -6.77 28.48
N ASN A 54 -25.25 -7.16 28.75
CA ASN A 54 -26.33 -6.19 28.98
C ASN A 54 -26.23 -5.53 30.36
N SER A 55 -27.13 -4.60 30.66
CA SER A 55 -27.17 -3.90 31.96
C SER A 55 -27.40 -4.82 33.17
N GLY A 56 -27.90 -6.04 32.95
CA GLY A 56 -28.10 -7.08 33.97
C GLY A 56 -26.91 -8.05 34.11
N GLY A 57 -25.84 -7.87 33.34
CA GLY A 57 -24.66 -8.74 33.35
C GLY A 57 -24.83 -10.06 32.60
N ALA A 58 -25.92 -10.25 31.85
CA ALA A 58 -26.10 -11.41 30.98
C ALA A 58 -25.47 -11.15 29.61
N GLU A 59 -24.99 -12.22 28.97
CA GLU A 59 -24.41 -12.17 27.63
C GLU A 59 -25.47 -11.72 26.62
N ALA A 60 -25.13 -10.67 25.87
CA ALA A 60 -25.96 -10.03 24.87
C ALA A 60 -25.39 -10.19 23.45
N GLY A 61 -24.15 -10.68 23.33
CA GLY A 61 -23.50 -10.89 22.04
C GLY A 61 -21.98 -10.87 22.12
N TYR A 62 -21.32 -10.48 21.03
CA TYR A 62 -19.86 -10.60 20.86
C TYR A 62 -19.23 -9.29 20.37
N VAL A 63 -18.00 -9.03 20.82
CA VAL A 63 -17.17 -7.88 20.42
C VAL A 63 -15.81 -8.37 19.96
N PHE A 64 -15.35 -7.94 18.81
CA PHE A 64 -14.05 -8.34 18.27
C PHE A 64 -13.48 -7.31 17.28
N GLN A 65 -12.20 -7.46 16.96
CA GLN A 65 -11.48 -6.68 15.96
C GLN A 65 -11.29 -7.50 14.68
N THR A 66 -11.37 -6.88 13.51
CA THR A 66 -11.19 -7.60 12.24
C THR A 66 -9.74 -8.01 11.99
N GLU A 67 -8.76 -7.20 12.39
CA GLU A 67 -7.34 -7.42 12.07
C GLU A 67 -6.76 -8.73 12.65
N PRO A 68 -7.01 -9.11 13.92
CA PRO A 68 -6.54 -10.39 14.46
C PRO A 68 -7.17 -11.62 13.80
N MET A 69 -8.36 -11.48 13.21
CA MET A 69 -9.16 -12.59 12.69
C MET A 69 -8.96 -12.78 11.19
N ALA A 70 -9.15 -11.70 10.42
CA ALA A 70 -9.07 -11.68 8.96
C ALA A 70 -8.30 -10.43 8.48
N PRO A 71 -6.96 -10.44 8.54
CA PRO A 71 -6.13 -9.31 8.10
C PRO A 71 -6.07 -9.23 6.57
N LEU A 72 -7.18 -8.87 5.92
CA LEU A 72 -7.18 -8.61 4.49
C LEU A 72 -6.44 -7.28 4.21
N PRO A 73 -5.41 -7.29 3.35
CA PRO A 73 -4.64 -6.09 3.05
C PRO A 73 -5.48 -5.10 2.24
N GLY A 74 -5.58 -3.86 2.72
CA GLY A 74 -6.14 -2.72 1.99
C GLY A 74 -5.30 -2.32 0.77
N PHE A 75 -5.71 -1.27 0.07
CA PHE A 75 -4.95 -0.75 -1.08
C PHE A 75 -3.56 -0.26 -0.65
N SER A 76 -3.42 0.18 0.61
CA SER A 76 -2.15 0.53 1.24
C SER A 76 -1.22 -0.67 1.50
N GLY A 77 -1.72 -1.90 1.38
CA GLY A 77 -1.05 -3.12 1.82
C GLY A 77 -1.18 -3.40 3.32
N ALA A 78 -1.73 -2.46 4.11
CA ALA A 78 -2.03 -2.65 5.53
C ALA A 78 -3.47 -3.13 5.72
N ALA A 79 -3.72 -3.97 6.72
CA ALA A 79 -5.07 -4.39 7.06
C ALA A 79 -5.89 -3.20 7.59
N ILE A 80 -7.20 -3.25 7.35
CA ILE A 80 -8.16 -2.29 7.89
C ILE A 80 -8.74 -2.89 9.16
N ASN A 81 -8.45 -2.27 10.31
CA ASN A 81 -8.92 -2.74 11.61
C ASN A 81 -10.24 -2.05 11.98
N VAL A 82 -11.27 -2.85 12.21
CA VAL A 82 -12.63 -2.43 12.50
C VAL A 82 -13.10 -3.17 13.75
N LEU A 83 -13.73 -2.44 14.66
CA LEU A 83 -14.44 -3.00 15.80
C LEU A 83 -15.82 -3.43 15.34
N VAL A 84 -16.18 -4.68 15.58
CA VAL A 84 -17.49 -5.23 15.27
C VAL A 84 -18.17 -5.64 16.57
N VAL A 85 -19.43 -5.26 16.72
CA VAL A 85 -20.31 -5.60 17.84
C VAL A 85 -21.55 -6.29 17.29
N LEU A 86 -21.75 -7.55 17.69
CA LEU A 86 -22.88 -8.38 17.29
C LEU A 86 -23.77 -8.71 18.47
N ASP A 87 -25.06 -8.94 18.23
CA ASP A 87 -25.92 -9.65 19.17
C ASP A 87 -25.81 -11.18 19.02
N LEU A 88 -26.55 -11.93 19.85
CA LEU A 88 -26.58 -13.39 19.81
C LEU A 88 -27.26 -13.97 18.56
N ASP A 89 -28.10 -13.19 17.88
CA ASP A 89 -28.80 -13.58 16.66
C ASP A 89 -27.98 -13.23 15.40
N GLY A 90 -26.79 -12.64 15.57
CA GLY A 90 -25.92 -12.24 14.47
C GLY A 90 -26.36 -10.95 13.78
N ARG A 91 -27.00 -10.02 14.49
CA ARG A 91 -27.26 -8.67 13.98
C ARG A 91 -26.13 -7.72 14.38
N PHE A 92 -25.76 -6.84 13.46
CA PHE A 92 -24.77 -5.80 13.70
C PHE A 92 -25.36 -4.71 14.60
N LEU A 93 -24.89 -4.64 15.84
CA LEU A 93 -25.24 -3.58 16.79
C LEU A 93 -24.43 -2.31 16.53
N ASP A 94 -23.14 -2.49 16.20
CA ASP A 94 -22.21 -1.40 15.91
C ASP A 94 -21.02 -1.90 15.10
N VAL A 95 -20.53 -1.07 14.16
CA VAL A 95 -19.33 -1.34 13.36
C VAL A 95 -18.55 -0.03 13.27
N ARG A 96 -17.33 -0.01 13.79
CA ARG A 96 -16.53 1.22 13.87
C ARG A 96 -15.11 1.02 13.39
N LEU A 97 -14.69 1.90 12.50
CA LEU A 97 -13.30 1.99 12.06
C LEU A 97 -12.38 2.33 13.25
N LEU A 98 -11.35 1.50 13.46
CA LEU A 98 -10.34 1.72 14.50
C LEU A 98 -9.08 2.34 13.89
N THR A 99 -8.47 1.65 12.93
CA THR A 99 -7.24 2.08 12.26
C THR A 99 -7.27 1.68 10.78
N HIS A 100 -6.73 2.54 9.92
CA HIS A 100 -6.51 2.25 8.50
C HIS A 100 -5.40 3.15 7.95
N ASN A 101 -4.80 2.74 6.83
CA ASN A 101 -3.79 3.53 6.10
C ASN A 101 -4.14 3.76 4.63
N GLU A 102 -5.42 3.69 4.28
CA GLU A 102 -5.90 3.83 2.91
C GLU A 102 -5.60 5.24 2.34
N PRO A 103 -4.78 5.37 1.27
CA PRO A 103 -4.29 6.67 0.80
C PRO A 103 -5.42 7.62 0.41
N ILE A 104 -6.50 7.08 -0.16
CA ILE A 104 -7.67 7.85 -0.59
C ILE A 104 -8.40 8.50 0.59
N PHE A 105 -8.40 7.90 1.77
CA PHE A 105 -9.08 8.42 2.96
C PHE A 105 -8.15 9.24 3.86
N VAL A 106 -6.85 8.91 3.89
CA VAL A 106 -5.84 9.67 4.65
C VAL A 106 -5.48 10.98 3.94
N SER A 107 -5.37 10.95 2.61
CA SER A 107 -4.83 12.08 1.83
C SER A 107 -5.73 12.62 0.73
N GLY A 108 -6.85 11.95 0.45
CA GLY A 108 -7.81 12.35 -0.59
C GLY A 108 -9.11 12.92 -0.01
N LEU A 109 -10.13 12.07 0.16
CA LEU A 109 -11.50 12.41 0.52
C LEU A 109 -11.71 12.76 2.00
N GLY A 110 -10.69 12.51 2.84
CA GLY A 110 -10.80 12.58 4.30
C GLY A 110 -11.49 11.35 4.91
N PRO A 111 -11.54 11.25 6.25
CA PRO A 111 -12.01 10.06 6.94
C PRO A 111 -13.54 9.95 7.01
N ALA A 112 -14.27 11.07 6.94
CA ALA A 112 -15.72 11.10 7.18
C ALA A 112 -16.55 10.19 6.25
N PRO A 113 -16.31 10.14 4.91
CA PRO A 113 -17.03 9.23 4.03
C PRO A 113 -16.78 7.75 4.37
N PHE A 114 -15.62 7.43 4.92
CA PHE A 114 -15.31 6.06 5.31
C PHE A 114 -16.01 5.66 6.61
N HIS A 115 -16.11 6.57 7.58
CA HIS A 115 -16.93 6.36 8.78
C HIS A 115 -18.40 6.15 8.44
N ALA A 116 -18.95 6.98 7.55
CA ALA A 116 -20.35 6.87 7.10
C ALA A 116 -20.63 5.52 6.42
N PHE A 117 -19.63 4.90 5.78
CA PHE A 117 -19.78 3.55 5.23
C PHE A 117 -20.00 2.51 6.33
N PHE A 118 -19.24 2.54 7.42
CA PHE A 118 -19.38 1.57 8.51
C PHE A 118 -20.69 1.72 9.29
N GLU A 119 -21.22 2.94 9.39
CA GLU A 119 -22.50 3.21 10.07
C GLU A 119 -23.69 2.49 9.42
N GLN A 120 -23.60 2.18 8.12
CA GLN A 120 -24.67 1.49 7.38
C GLN A 120 -24.91 0.05 7.86
N TYR A 121 -23.92 -0.61 8.46
CA TYR A 121 -24.07 -2.00 8.91
C TYR A 121 -25.10 -2.17 10.02
N ARG A 122 -25.35 -1.11 10.80
CA ARG A 122 -26.20 -1.20 11.99
C ARG A 122 -27.62 -1.64 11.64
N GLY A 123 -28.07 -2.73 12.24
CA GLY A 123 -29.41 -3.29 12.03
C GLY A 123 -29.48 -4.39 10.97
N HIS A 124 -28.45 -4.57 10.15
CA HIS A 124 -28.34 -5.71 9.23
C HIS A 124 -27.98 -7.00 9.97
N SER A 125 -28.31 -8.13 9.34
CA SER A 125 -27.99 -9.46 9.86
C SER A 125 -26.91 -10.14 9.03
N ILE A 126 -26.08 -10.95 9.69
CA ILE A 126 -25.10 -11.82 9.02
C ILE A 126 -25.74 -12.88 8.13
N SER A 127 -27.05 -13.13 8.27
CA SER A 127 -27.81 -14.02 7.40
C SER A 127 -28.20 -13.37 6.07
N GLU A 128 -28.05 -12.05 5.93
CA GLU A 128 -28.31 -11.32 4.68
C GLU A 128 -27.08 -11.33 3.77
N THR A 129 -27.30 -11.40 2.45
CA THR A 129 -26.23 -11.29 1.46
C THR A 129 -25.91 -9.82 1.19
N LEU A 130 -25.09 -9.24 2.07
CA LEU A 130 -24.66 -7.83 1.97
C LEU A 130 -23.65 -7.64 0.83
N VAL A 131 -23.87 -6.62 -0.02
CA VAL A 131 -22.99 -6.27 -1.14
C VAL A 131 -22.74 -4.77 -1.22
N VAL A 132 -21.51 -4.36 -1.56
CA VAL A 132 -21.18 -2.93 -1.75
C VAL A 132 -21.43 -2.52 -3.21
N GLY A 133 -22.31 -1.55 -3.42
CA GLY A 133 -22.60 -1.02 -4.75
C GLY A 133 -23.91 -0.24 -4.80
N THR A 134 -24.25 0.25 -5.98
CA THR A 134 -25.61 0.72 -6.26
C THR A 134 -26.31 -0.38 -7.07
N PRO A 135 -27.59 -0.68 -6.81
CA PRO A 135 -28.34 -1.58 -7.67
C PRO A 135 -28.36 -0.99 -9.09
N TYR A 136 -27.95 -1.78 -10.07
CA TYR A 136 -28.03 -1.40 -11.48
C TYR A 136 -29.44 -1.77 -11.96
N GLY A 137 -30.25 -0.76 -12.32
CA GLY A 137 -31.64 -0.95 -12.78
C GLY A 137 -32.69 -0.36 -11.83
N VAL A 138 -33.96 -0.40 -12.26
CA VAL A 138 -35.11 0.00 -11.42
C VAL A 138 -35.30 -1.10 -10.38
N GLY A 139 -34.87 -0.83 -9.13
CA GLY A 139 -35.04 -1.65 -7.93
C GLY A 139 -35.48 -3.09 -8.16
N ASP A 140 -34.51 -4.01 -8.30
CA ASP A 140 -34.74 -5.45 -8.40
C ASP A 140 -35.32 -5.96 -7.07
N GLY A 141 -36.65 -5.87 -6.91
CA GLY A 141 -37.38 -6.30 -5.73
C GLY A 141 -37.41 -7.81 -5.54
N GLY A 142 -36.85 -8.59 -6.48
CA GLY A 142 -36.78 -10.05 -6.44
C GLY A 142 -35.43 -10.64 -6.06
N GLY A 143 -34.37 -9.83 -5.98
CA GLY A 143 -33.00 -10.29 -5.71
C GLY A 143 -32.72 -10.58 -4.23
N GLN A 144 -31.84 -11.55 -3.94
CA GLN A 144 -31.42 -11.89 -2.56
C GLN A 144 -30.39 -10.92 -1.95
N LEU A 145 -29.99 -9.88 -2.68
CA LEU A 145 -28.87 -9.01 -2.34
C LEU A 145 -29.33 -7.76 -1.57
N VAL A 146 -28.61 -7.45 -0.49
CA VAL A 146 -28.80 -6.22 0.28
C VAL A 146 -27.64 -5.26 -0.02
N TYR A 147 -27.94 -4.08 -0.56
CA TYR A 147 -26.92 -3.13 -1.02
C TYR A 147 -26.51 -2.14 0.07
N LEU A 148 -25.20 -1.99 0.25
CA LEU A 148 -24.55 -0.94 1.01
C LEU A 148 -23.95 0.08 0.05
N ASP A 149 -24.17 1.37 0.33
CA ASP A 149 -23.66 2.47 -0.47
C ASP A 149 -22.13 2.50 -0.43
N GLY A 150 -21.50 2.35 -1.60
CA GLY A 150 -20.06 2.52 -1.75
C GLY A 150 -19.64 3.99 -1.66
N VAL A 151 -18.35 4.22 -1.40
CA VAL A 151 -17.78 5.58 -1.47
C VAL A 151 -17.24 5.86 -2.87
N THR A 152 -17.75 6.93 -3.49
CA THR A 152 -17.33 7.39 -4.81
C THR A 152 -15.82 7.59 -4.85
N LYS A 153 -15.13 7.01 -5.86
CA LYS A 153 -13.66 7.00 -6.04
C LYS A 153 -12.86 6.16 -5.02
N ALA A 154 -13.51 5.48 -4.09
CA ALA A 154 -12.84 4.63 -3.09
C ALA A 154 -13.42 3.19 -3.06
N THR A 155 -14.01 2.75 -4.17
CA THR A 155 -14.70 1.45 -4.28
C THR A 155 -13.83 0.26 -3.85
N ALA A 156 -12.55 0.25 -4.19
CA ALA A 156 -11.64 -0.83 -3.81
C ALA A 156 -11.43 -0.90 -2.29
N SER A 157 -11.09 0.22 -1.66
CA SER A 157 -10.85 0.31 -0.21
C SER A 157 -12.10 -0.05 0.60
N VAL A 158 -13.27 0.42 0.17
CA VAL A 158 -14.56 0.11 0.82
C VAL A 158 -14.90 -1.37 0.69
N ARG A 159 -14.68 -1.96 -0.48
CA ARG A 159 -14.89 -3.40 -0.69
C ARG A 159 -13.98 -4.25 0.18
N ILE A 160 -12.70 -3.91 0.28
CA ILE A 160 -11.77 -4.66 1.14
C ILE A 160 -12.22 -4.54 2.61
N ALA A 161 -12.62 -3.34 3.05
CA ALA A 161 -13.14 -3.16 4.40
C ALA A 161 -14.40 -4.02 4.65
N HIS A 162 -15.29 -4.09 3.67
CA HIS A 162 -16.48 -4.92 3.72
C HIS A 162 -16.14 -6.41 3.82
N GLU A 163 -15.23 -6.90 2.98
CA GLU A 163 -14.76 -8.28 3.00
C GLU A 163 -14.09 -8.61 4.34
N SER A 164 -13.31 -7.70 4.93
CA SER A 164 -12.69 -7.87 6.26
C SER A 164 -13.73 -8.02 7.37
N ILE A 165 -14.80 -7.22 7.33
CA ILE A 165 -15.89 -7.29 8.31
C ILE A 165 -16.60 -8.63 8.19
N LEU A 166 -17.01 -9.03 6.98
CA LEU A 166 -17.72 -10.28 6.76
C LEU A 166 -16.85 -11.49 7.12
N ALA A 167 -15.57 -11.50 6.74
CA ALA A 167 -14.64 -12.58 7.07
C ALA A 167 -14.55 -12.83 8.58
N ALA A 168 -14.23 -11.78 9.34
CA ALA A 168 -14.09 -11.87 10.79
C ALA A 168 -15.43 -12.23 11.46
N THR A 169 -16.53 -11.63 10.98
CA THR A 169 -17.87 -11.87 11.51
C THR A 169 -18.35 -13.30 11.28
N LEU A 170 -18.19 -13.83 10.08
CA LEU A 170 -18.56 -15.21 9.75
C LEU A 170 -17.71 -16.22 10.54
N GLN A 171 -16.43 -15.92 10.79
CA GLN A 171 -15.59 -16.75 11.66
C GLN A 171 -16.10 -16.79 13.11
N VAL A 172 -16.51 -15.64 13.66
CA VAL A 172 -17.13 -15.59 15.01
C VAL A 172 -18.48 -16.31 15.02
N ALA A 173 -19.32 -16.08 14.01
CA ALA A 173 -20.62 -16.71 13.90
C ALA A 173 -20.53 -18.25 13.83
N ARG A 174 -19.63 -18.78 12.99
CA ARG A 174 -19.40 -20.23 12.90
C ARG A 174 -18.94 -20.80 14.24
N SER A 175 -17.90 -20.20 14.83
CA SER A 175 -17.27 -20.74 16.05
C SER A 175 -18.13 -20.60 17.31
N LYS A 176 -18.88 -19.51 17.45
CA LYS A 176 -19.63 -19.18 18.68
C LYS A 176 -21.14 -19.37 18.57
N MET A 177 -21.75 -19.13 17.41
CA MET A 177 -23.20 -19.21 17.23
C MET A 177 -23.66 -20.53 16.61
N ARG A 178 -22.82 -21.19 15.80
CA ARG A 178 -23.13 -22.47 15.13
C ARG A 178 -22.35 -23.67 15.66
N GLY A 179 -21.35 -23.43 16.53
CA GLY A 179 -20.51 -24.50 17.09
C GLY A 179 -19.61 -25.19 16.05
N VAL A 180 -19.39 -24.55 14.90
CA VAL A 180 -18.53 -25.04 13.82
C VAL A 180 -17.17 -24.37 13.94
N SER A 181 -16.14 -25.15 14.25
CA SER A 181 -14.75 -24.69 14.20
C SER A 181 -14.34 -24.46 12.74
N ALA A 182 -14.27 -23.21 12.31
CA ALA A 182 -13.70 -22.86 11.00
C ALA A 182 -12.18 -23.12 11.03
N GLY A 183 -11.76 -24.29 10.56
CA GLY A 183 -10.36 -24.53 10.19
C GLY A 183 -9.98 -23.67 8.98
N LYS A 184 -8.67 -23.59 8.67
CA LYS A 184 -8.24 -22.96 7.42
C LYS A 184 -8.87 -23.73 6.24
N PRO A 185 -9.53 -23.06 5.29
CA PRO A 185 -10.19 -23.72 4.17
C PRO A 185 -9.17 -24.53 3.34
N PRO A 186 -9.58 -25.69 2.82
CA PRO A 186 -8.70 -26.53 2.00
C PRO A 186 -8.37 -25.86 0.66
N ALA A 187 -7.19 -26.21 0.12
CA ALA A 187 -6.69 -25.68 -1.15
C ALA A 187 -6.64 -26.76 -2.24
N PRO A 188 -7.12 -26.53 -3.48
CA PRO A 188 -6.99 -27.47 -4.58
C PRO A 188 -5.57 -27.98 -4.69
N ALA A 189 -5.44 -29.30 -4.72
CA ALA A 189 -4.16 -29.98 -4.89
C ALA A 189 -3.68 -29.75 -6.34
N PRO A 190 -2.63 -28.94 -6.57
CA PRO A 190 -2.18 -28.64 -7.92
C PRO A 190 -1.59 -29.88 -8.62
N ASP A 191 -1.01 -30.78 -7.83
CA ASP A 191 -0.31 -31.99 -8.30
C ASP A 191 -1.22 -33.23 -8.37
N HIS A 192 -2.49 -33.12 -7.93
CA HIS A 192 -3.45 -34.22 -8.06
C HIS A 192 -3.92 -34.30 -9.52
N ASP A 193 -3.53 -35.37 -10.19
CA ASP A 193 -3.91 -35.65 -11.57
C ASP A 193 -4.75 -36.93 -11.62
N GLU A 194 -5.96 -36.80 -12.16
CA GLU A 194 -6.95 -37.86 -12.30
C GLU A 194 -7.61 -37.69 -13.67
N ASP A 195 -7.64 -38.75 -14.48
CA ASP A 195 -8.31 -38.71 -15.79
C ASP A 195 -9.81 -38.92 -15.59
N LEU A 196 -10.56 -37.82 -15.64
CA LEU A 196 -12.00 -37.78 -15.44
C LEU A 196 -12.68 -37.41 -16.76
N ASP A 197 -13.72 -38.17 -17.11
CA ASP A 197 -14.66 -37.78 -18.15
C ASP A 197 -15.97 -37.25 -17.54
N TRP A 198 -16.83 -36.66 -18.38
CA TRP A 198 -18.08 -36.08 -17.91
C TRP A 198 -18.95 -37.10 -17.16
N GLN A 199 -19.04 -38.35 -17.65
CA GLN A 199 -19.87 -39.37 -17.02
C GLN A 199 -19.35 -39.73 -15.63
N ALA A 200 -18.02 -39.85 -15.45
CA ALA A 200 -17.40 -40.08 -14.16
C ALA A 200 -17.69 -38.94 -13.16
N LEU A 201 -17.73 -37.68 -13.61
CA LEU A 201 -18.09 -36.56 -12.73
C LEU A 201 -19.54 -36.66 -12.24
N VAL A 202 -20.47 -37.03 -13.13
CA VAL A 202 -21.89 -37.21 -12.79
C VAL A 202 -22.07 -38.39 -11.84
N ASP A 203 -21.49 -39.56 -12.17
CA ASP A 203 -21.64 -40.79 -11.39
C ASP A 203 -21.07 -40.65 -9.96
N GLN A 204 -20.04 -39.81 -9.79
CA GLN A 204 -19.41 -39.54 -8.51
C GLN A 204 -20.03 -38.35 -7.75
N GLY A 205 -21.04 -37.68 -8.31
CA GLY A 205 -21.66 -36.50 -7.69
C GLY A 205 -20.78 -35.24 -7.69
N ILE A 206 -19.67 -35.24 -8.44
CA ILE A 206 -18.80 -34.07 -8.62
C ILE A 206 -19.46 -33.04 -9.54
N ALA A 207 -20.25 -33.50 -10.51
CA ALA A 207 -21.17 -32.66 -11.25
C ALA A 207 -22.59 -32.87 -10.70
N ALA A 208 -23.06 -31.91 -9.91
CA ALA A 208 -24.39 -31.96 -9.29
C ALA A 208 -25.44 -31.34 -10.24
N ASN A 209 -26.62 -31.95 -10.34
CA ASN A 209 -27.68 -31.51 -11.23
C ASN A 209 -28.97 -31.18 -10.48
N LEU A 210 -29.56 -30.04 -10.81
CA LEU A 210 -30.92 -29.64 -10.44
C LEU A 210 -31.75 -29.46 -11.70
N ARG A 211 -32.71 -30.36 -11.90
CA ARG A 211 -33.66 -30.27 -13.01
C ARG A 211 -35.06 -30.03 -12.46
N VAL A 212 -35.67 -28.93 -12.90
CA VAL A 212 -37.01 -28.50 -12.48
C VAL A 212 -37.83 -28.13 -13.72
N THR A 213 -39.05 -28.64 -13.79
CA THR A 213 -40.01 -28.39 -14.86
C THR A 213 -40.82 -27.12 -14.61
N ASN A 214 -41.47 -26.62 -15.67
CA ASN A 214 -42.39 -25.49 -15.54
C ASN A 214 -43.55 -25.78 -14.58
N ALA A 215 -44.09 -27.01 -14.59
CA ALA A 215 -45.17 -27.41 -13.69
C ALA A 215 -44.76 -27.37 -12.21
N GLU A 216 -43.53 -27.75 -11.90
CA GLU A 216 -42.99 -27.70 -10.54
C GLU A 216 -42.84 -26.25 -10.05
N VAL A 217 -42.28 -25.36 -10.87
CA VAL A 217 -42.20 -23.93 -10.53
C VAL A 217 -43.59 -23.30 -10.41
N GLN A 218 -44.52 -23.66 -11.31
CA GLN A 218 -45.91 -23.20 -11.24
C GLN A 218 -46.57 -23.56 -9.91
N THR A 219 -46.28 -24.75 -9.37
CA THR A 219 -46.80 -25.19 -8.08
C THR A 219 -46.26 -24.33 -6.93
N LEU A 220 -45.02 -23.85 -7.00
CA LEU A 220 -44.43 -22.97 -5.99
C LEU A 220 -45.08 -21.58 -5.95
N PHE A 221 -45.63 -21.12 -7.08
CA PHE A 221 -46.36 -19.85 -7.18
C PHE A 221 -47.87 -19.98 -6.96
N ALA A 222 -48.40 -21.18 -6.69
CA ALA A 222 -49.83 -21.40 -6.52
C ALA A 222 -50.41 -20.58 -5.34
N GLY A 223 -51.51 -19.86 -5.58
CA GLY A 223 -52.15 -19.00 -4.58
C GLY A 223 -51.45 -17.67 -4.33
N THR A 224 -50.39 -17.35 -5.07
CA THR A 224 -49.75 -16.03 -5.05
C THR A 224 -50.32 -15.13 -6.15
N ILE A 225 -50.04 -13.83 -6.10
CA ILE A 225 -50.45 -12.90 -7.18
C ILE A 225 -49.76 -13.21 -8.52
N TRP A 226 -48.62 -13.91 -8.48
CA TRP A 226 -47.78 -14.28 -9.63
C TRP A 226 -48.13 -15.63 -10.27
N GLU A 227 -49.19 -16.28 -9.81
CA GLU A 227 -49.57 -17.63 -10.29
C GLU A 227 -49.73 -17.66 -11.82
N PHE A 228 -50.29 -16.60 -12.43
CA PHE A 228 -50.62 -16.58 -13.85
C PHE A 228 -49.68 -15.72 -14.71
N ASP A 229 -48.58 -15.23 -14.15
CA ASP A 229 -47.66 -14.29 -14.82
C ASP A 229 -46.52 -14.99 -15.61
N ASP A 230 -46.67 -16.29 -15.89
CA ASP A 230 -45.75 -17.06 -16.74
C ASP A 230 -46.53 -17.91 -17.74
N ALA A 231 -46.88 -17.30 -18.87
CA ALA A 231 -47.65 -17.95 -19.93
C ALA A 231 -46.96 -19.19 -20.49
N LEU A 232 -45.63 -19.16 -20.60
CA LEU A 232 -44.86 -20.30 -21.12
C LEU A 232 -44.88 -21.50 -20.16
N ALA A 233 -45.01 -21.27 -18.85
CA ALA A 233 -45.14 -22.37 -17.89
C ALA A 233 -46.48 -23.10 -18.04
N LEU A 234 -47.54 -22.36 -18.37
CA LEU A 234 -48.89 -22.89 -18.60
C LEU A 234 -49.01 -23.62 -19.94
N ASP A 235 -48.38 -23.08 -20.99
CA ASP A 235 -48.42 -23.64 -22.35
C ASP A 235 -47.56 -24.90 -22.50
N ALA A 236 -46.46 -25.02 -21.75
CA ALA A 236 -45.51 -26.12 -21.83
C ALA A 236 -45.10 -26.64 -20.43
N PRO A 237 -46.01 -27.30 -19.69
CA PRO A 237 -45.78 -27.69 -18.29
C PRO A 237 -44.63 -28.70 -18.11
N ASP A 238 -44.43 -29.61 -19.06
CA ASP A 238 -43.39 -30.65 -19.00
C ASP A 238 -42.00 -30.18 -19.49
N ALA A 239 -41.91 -28.96 -20.03
CA ALA A 239 -40.64 -28.40 -20.49
C ALA A 239 -39.75 -28.00 -19.29
N PRO A 240 -38.41 -28.12 -19.42
CA PRO A 240 -37.50 -27.74 -18.34
C PRO A 240 -37.53 -26.22 -18.12
N TYR A 241 -37.86 -25.80 -16.90
CA TYR A 241 -37.65 -24.42 -16.46
C TYR A 241 -36.15 -24.21 -16.17
N LEU A 242 -35.58 -25.10 -15.37
CA LEU A 242 -34.18 -25.12 -14.95
C LEU A 242 -33.59 -26.51 -15.23
N ASP A 243 -32.44 -26.56 -15.91
CA ASP A 243 -31.57 -27.74 -15.95
C ASP A 243 -30.15 -27.27 -15.64
N LEU A 244 -29.87 -27.16 -14.34
CA LEU A 244 -28.66 -26.55 -13.82
C LEU A 244 -27.66 -27.62 -13.40
N TRP A 245 -26.42 -27.47 -13.86
CA TRP A 245 -25.27 -28.24 -13.41
C TRP A 245 -24.33 -27.33 -12.64
N ALA A 246 -23.92 -27.75 -11.44
CA ALA A 246 -22.90 -27.09 -10.65
C ALA A 246 -21.66 -28.01 -10.55
N VAL A 247 -20.49 -27.44 -10.84
CA VAL A 247 -19.21 -28.15 -10.78
C VAL A 247 -18.15 -27.25 -10.17
N ASP A 248 -17.47 -27.71 -9.13
CA ASP A 248 -16.27 -27.06 -8.61
C ASP A 248 -15.08 -27.27 -9.56
N VAL A 249 -14.63 -26.19 -10.22
CA VAL A 249 -13.53 -26.21 -11.19
C VAL A 249 -12.23 -25.66 -10.60
N GLY A 250 -12.13 -25.54 -9.27
CA GLY A 250 -10.89 -25.20 -8.60
C GLY A 250 -9.82 -26.29 -8.75
N PRO A 251 -10.13 -27.58 -8.55
CA PRO A 251 -9.22 -28.68 -8.85
C PRO A 251 -8.88 -28.79 -10.34
N PRO A 252 -7.58 -28.79 -10.72
CA PRO A 252 -7.17 -28.86 -12.12
C PRO A 252 -7.68 -30.09 -12.88
N ALA A 253 -7.77 -31.23 -12.20
CA ALA A 253 -8.31 -32.47 -12.78
C ALA A 253 -9.78 -32.32 -13.20
N ILE A 254 -10.63 -31.73 -12.34
CA ILE A 254 -12.04 -31.48 -12.64
C ILE A 254 -12.18 -30.41 -13.74
N ALA A 255 -11.39 -29.34 -13.66
CA ALA A 255 -11.40 -28.28 -14.68
C ALA A 255 -11.10 -28.83 -16.09
N ARG A 256 -10.12 -29.72 -16.25
CA ARG A 256 -9.78 -30.35 -17.54
C ARG A 256 -10.89 -31.24 -18.10
N ALA A 257 -11.67 -31.87 -17.22
CA ALA A 257 -12.77 -32.74 -17.61
C ALA A 257 -13.96 -31.96 -18.19
N VAL A 258 -14.22 -30.74 -17.70
CA VAL A 258 -15.42 -29.96 -18.06
C VAL A 258 -15.13 -28.79 -19.00
N LEU A 259 -13.94 -28.20 -18.95
CA LEU A 259 -13.59 -27.01 -19.72
C LEU A 259 -12.68 -27.35 -20.90
N ASN A 260 -12.76 -26.54 -21.97
CA ASN A 260 -11.82 -26.61 -23.08
C ASN A 260 -10.40 -26.23 -22.59
N PRO A 261 -9.31 -26.82 -23.15
CA PRO A 261 -7.94 -26.45 -22.83
C PRO A 261 -7.66 -24.93 -22.79
N GLY A 262 -8.24 -24.13 -23.69
CA GLY A 262 -8.06 -22.67 -23.69
C GLY A 262 -8.70 -21.95 -22.50
N THR A 263 -9.86 -22.43 -22.05
CA THR A 263 -10.53 -21.93 -20.85
C THR A 263 -9.80 -22.38 -19.59
N VAL A 264 -9.26 -23.61 -19.55
CA VAL A 264 -8.42 -24.09 -18.44
C VAL A 264 -7.19 -23.20 -18.26
N GLU A 265 -6.49 -22.84 -19.34
CA GLU A 265 -5.34 -21.95 -19.28
C GLU A 265 -5.74 -20.55 -18.77
N THR A 266 -6.89 -20.04 -19.22
CA THR A 266 -7.41 -18.75 -18.79
C THR A 266 -7.77 -18.75 -17.31
N LEU A 267 -8.42 -19.82 -16.83
CA LEU A 267 -8.72 -20.02 -15.42
C LEU A 267 -7.44 -20.13 -14.58
N ALA A 268 -6.41 -20.81 -15.07
CA ALA A 268 -5.12 -20.92 -14.40
C ALA A 268 -4.46 -19.53 -14.23
N ARG A 269 -4.40 -18.71 -15.29
CA ARG A 269 -3.88 -17.33 -15.20
C ARG A 269 -4.69 -16.45 -14.25
N PHE A 270 -6.02 -16.61 -14.25
CA PHE A 270 -6.88 -15.90 -13.31
C PHE A 270 -6.51 -16.24 -11.86
N ARG A 271 -6.27 -17.52 -11.56
CA ARG A 271 -5.90 -18.00 -10.22
C ARG A 271 -4.47 -17.64 -9.78
N GLU A 272 -3.56 -17.30 -10.70
CA GLU A 272 -2.25 -16.73 -10.32
C GLU A 272 -2.40 -15.36 -9.64
N ILE A 273 -3.47 -14.63 -9.99
CA ILE A 273 -3.81 -13.31 -9.41
C ILE A 273 -4.72 -13.49 -8.20
N SER A 274 -5.71 -14.39 -8.32
CA SER A 274 -6.76 -14.69 -7.35
C SER A 274 -6.56 -16.08 -6.72
N GLY A 275 -5.43 -16.30 -6.04
CA GLY A 275 -5.06 -17.64 -5.54
C GLY A 275 -5.97 -18.21 -4.45
N ASP A 276 -6.70 -17.34 -3.75
CA ASP A 276 -7.63 -17.72 -2.69
C ASP A 276 -9.07 -17.93 -3.18
N ASP A 277 -9.40 -17.52 -4.42
CA ASP A 277 -10.73 -17.68 -5.02
C ASP A 277 -10.97 -19.15 -5.40
N GLU A 278 -12.13 -19.69 -5.01
CA GLU A 278 -12.63 -20.99 -5.46
C GLU A 278 -13.65 -20.77 -6.60
N PRO A 279 -13.37 -21.26 -7.82
CA PRO A 279 -14.24 -21.11 -8.97
C PRO A 279 -15.26 -22.25 -9.08
N ILE A 280 -16.55 -21.91 -9.13
CA ILE A 280 -17.69 -22.82 -9.28
C ILE A 280 -18.32 -22.56 -10.66
N LEU A 281 -18.27 -23.55 -11.54
CA LEU A 281 -18.90 -23.51 -12.85
C LEU A 281 -20.38 -23.87 -12.73
N LEU A 282 -21.24 -23.01 -13.29
CA LEU A 282 -22.66 -23.25 -13.50
C LEU A 282 -22.94 -23.42 -14.99
N ILE A 283 -23.69 -24.46 -15.37
CA ILE A 283 -24.14 -24.71 -16.74
C ILE A 283 -25.67 -24.88 -16.72
N GLU A 284 -26.40 -24.00 -17.41
CA GLU A 284 -27.85 -23.95 -17.41
C GLU A 284 -28.41 -24.19 -18.82
N ALA A 285 -29.12 -25.32 -18.97
CA ALA A 285 -29.66 -25.79 -20.25
C ALA A 285 -31.19 -25.66 -20.35
N GLY A 286 -31.85 -25.08 -19.34
CA GLY A 286 -33.25 -24.71 -19.36
C GLY A 286 -33.45 -23.29 -19.88
N ARG A 287 -34.53 -22.63 -19.42
CA ARG A 287 -34.88 -21.27 -19.86
C ARG A 287 -34.60 -20.19 -18.81
N HIS A 288 -34.15 -20.57 -17.62
CA HIS A 288 -33.93 -19.67 -16.49
C HIS A 288 -32.84 -18.62 -16.81
N GLY A 289 -31.75 -19.03 -17.45
CA GLY A 289 -30.76 -18.12 -17.99
C GLY A 289 -29.70 -17.58 -17.01
N LEU A 290 -29.72 -18.02 -15.75
CA LEU A 290 -28.81 -17.73 -14.62
C LEU A 290 -28.83 -16.29 -14.07
N VAL A 291 -28.92 -15.30 -14.95
CA VAL A 291 -28.84 -13.87 -14.61
C VAL A 291 -29.87 -13.07 -15.39
N SER A 292 -30.25 -11.91 -14.86
CA SER A 292 -31.16 -10.97 -15.52
C SER A 292 -30.56 -10.34 -16.77
N GLU A 293 -31.41 -9.76 -17.62
CA GLU A 293 -30.97 -9.06 -18.83
C GLU A 293 -30.07 -7.86 -18.54
N ASP A 294 -30.28 -7.20 -17.40
CA ASP A 294 -29.50 -6.04 -16.94
C ASP A 294 -28.23 -6.43 -16.15
N PHE A 295 -27.90 -7.73 -16.09
CA PHE A 295 -26.76 -8.20 -15.32
C PHE A 295 -25.43 -7.62 -15.82
N VAL A 296 -24.66 -7.07 -14.88
CA VAL A 296 -23.32 -6.55 -15.14
C VAL A 296 -22.28 -7.60 -14.78
N ARG A 297 -21.43 -7.96 -15.74
CA ARG A 297 -20.33 -8.91 -15.49
C ARG A 297 -19.40 -8.45 -14.37
N ASN A 298 -18.75 -9.40 -13.73
CA ASN A 298 -17.91 -9.21 -12.54
C ASN A 298 -18.67 -8.68 -11.31
N THR A 299 -20.00 -8.78 -11.25
CA THR A 299 -20.81 -8.46 -10.07
C THR A 299 -21.44 -9.72 -9.44
N ALA A 300 -22.07 -9.57 -8.28
CA ALA A 300 -22.83 -10.66 -7.65
C ALA A 300 -24.14 -10.86 -8.42
N PRO A 301 -24.46 -12.08 -8.88
CA PRO A 301 -25.74 -12.37 -9.53
C PRO A 301 -26.90 -12.26 -8.53
N ALA A 302 -27.97 -11.55 -8.90
CA ALA A 302 -29.12 -11.35 -8.01
C ALA A 302 -29.95 -12.62 -7.79
N TRP A 303 -29.96 -13.51 -8.79
CA TRP A 303 -30.77 -14.73 -8.82
C TRP A 303 -30.00 -15.98 -8.35
N ILE A 304 -28.70 -15.88 -8.09
CA ILE A 304 -27.88 -17.01 -7.64
C ILE A 304 -27.26 -16.66 -6.30
N GLY A 305 -27.68 -17.38 -5.26
CA GLY A 305 -27.12 -17.34 -3.93
C GLY A 305 -26.40 -18.64 -3.59
N MET A 306 -25.65 -18.64 -2.50
CA MET A 306 -25.08 -19.86 -1.93
C MET A 306 -24.98 -19.72 -0.43
N THR A 307 -25.28 -20.80 0.29
CA THR A 307 -25.17 -20.87 1.74
C THR A 307 -24.34 -22.07 2.18
N GLN A 308 -23.61 -21.93 3.28
CA GLN A 308 -22.89 -23.01 3.94
C GLN A 308 -23.02 -22.85 5.46
N ASP A 309 -23.37 -23.93 6.15
CA ASP A 309 -23.64 -23.92 7.61
C ASP A 309 -24.77 -22.92 8.00
N GLY A 310 -25.70 -22.64 7.09
CA GLY A 310 -26.77 -21.65 7.28
C GLY A 310 -26.29 -20.19 7.26
N LEU A 311 -25.11 -19.93 6.71
CA LEU A 311 -24.56 -18.59 6.50
C LEU A 311 -24.35 -18.33 5.00
N PRO A 312 -24.55 -17.09 4.53
CA PRO A 312 -24.36 -16.73 3.13
C PRO A 312 -22.89 -16.82 2.73
N VAL A 313 -22.65 -17.28 1.50
CA VAL A 313 -21.34 -17.27 0.85
C VAL A 313 -21.32 -16.20 -0.22
N ALA A 314 -20.35 -15.29 -0.13
CA ALA A 314 -20.21 -14.21 -1.09
C ALA A 314 -19.82 -14.75 -2.48
N LEU A 315 -20.67 -14.52 -3.47
CA LEU A 315 -20.47 -14.93 -4.85
C LEU A 315 -20.27 -13.73 -5.77
N ARG A 316 -19.40 -13.89 -6.77
CA ARG A 316 -19.25 -12.94 -7.88
C ARG A 316 -19.01 -13.67 -9.18
N ASP A 317 -19.43 -13.06 -10.28
CA ASP A 317 -18.97 -13.50 -11.60
C ASP A 317 -17.45 -13.33 -11.74
N ALA A 318 -16.80 -14.33 -12.33
CA ALA A 318 -15.38 -14.32 -12.64
C ALA A 318 -15.06 -13.50 -13.91
N ASP A 319 -16.07 -13.13 -14.71
CA ASP A 319 -15.94 -12.38 -15.97
C ASP A 319 -14.98 -13.07 -16.95
N LEU A 320 -15.15 -14.39 -17.09
CA LEU A 320 -14.40 -15.24 -18.00
C LEU A 320 -15.29 -15.69 -19.15
N LEU A 321 -14.74 -15.71 -20.36
CA LEU A 321 -15.36 -16.40 -21.49
C LEU A 321 -15.12 -17.90 -21.33
N ILE A 322 -16.18 -18.68 -21.40
CA ILE A 322 -16.17 -20.10 -21.07
C ILE A 322 -16.52 -20.90 -22.31
N ASP A 323 -15.59 -21.78 -22.70
CA ASP A 323 -15.83 -22.82 -23.68
C ASP A 323 -15.79 -24.17 -22.95
N LEU A 324 -16.87 -24.94 -23.09
CA LEU A 324 -16.98 -26.26 -22.48
C LEU A 324 -16.14 -27.28 -23.28
N ASN A 325 -15.77 -28.38 -22.62
CA ASN A 325 -15.08 -29.47 -23.28
C ASN A 325 -15.99 -30.11 -24.33
N ALA A 326 -15.50 -30.31 -25.55
CA ALA A 326 -16.27 -30.86 -26.67
C ALA A 326 -16.79 -32.29 -26.43
N LYS A 327 -16.27 -32.98 -25.41
CA LYS A 327 -16.74 -34.31 -24.98
C LYS A 327 -18.02 -34.24 -24.12
N LEU A 328 -18.45 -33.06 -23.68
CA LEU A 328 -19.72 -32.92 -22.97
C LEU A 328 -20.91 -33.21 -23.90
N PRO A 329 -22.05 -33.68 -23.36
CA PRO A 329 -23.27 -33.90 -24.12
C PRO A 329 -23.66 -32.69 -24.97
N GLU A 330 -24.12 -32.93 -26.21
CA GLU A 330 -24.48 -31.89 -27.18
C GLU A 330 -25.47 -30.86 -26.60
N ARG A 331 -26.43 -31.32 -25.80
CA ARG A 331 -27.40 -30.45 -25.09
C ARG A 331 -26.78 -29.40 -24.17
N LEU A 332 -25.55 -29.61 -23.68
CA LEU A 332 -24.83 -28.67 -22.82
C LEU A 332 -23.93 -27.72 -23.62
N GLN A 333 -23.63 -28.03 -24.88
CA GLN A 333 -22.75 -27.20 -25.71
C GLN A 333 -23.38 -25.84 -26.05
N ASP A 334 -24.72 -25.80 -26.17
CA ASP A 334 -25.49 -24.58 -26.40
C ASP A 334 -26.04 -23.94 -25.10
N ALA A 335 -25.71 -24.53 -23.94
CA ALA A 335 -26.20 -24.07 -22.65
C ALA A 335 -25.48 -22.78 -22.20
N ARG A 336 -26.13 -21.99 -21.33
CA ARG A 336 -25.47 -20.84 -20.73
C ARG A 336 -24.52 -21.32 -19.63
N ALA A 337 -23.25 -20.92 -19.72
CA ALA A 337 -22.25 -21.24 -18.72
C ALA A 337 -21.69 -19.97 -18.07
N MET A 338 -21.49 -19.99 -16.76
CA MET A 338 -20.78 -18.94 -16.02
C MET A 338 -19.93 -19.55 -14.91
N ILE A 339 -18.81 -18.90 -14.59
CA ILE A 339 -17.99 -19.27 -13.43
C ILE A 339 -18.22 -18.21 -12.37
N LEU A 340 -18.76 -18.65 -11.23
CA LEU A 340 -18.81 -17.86 -10.02
C LEU A 340 -17.55 -18.10 -9.21
N ARG A 341 -17.12 -17.09 -8.48
CA ARG A 341 -15.97 -17.15 -7.59
C ARG A 341 -16.36 -16.73 -6.18
N THR A 342 -15.76 -17.41 -5.21
CA THR A 342 -15.88 -17.12 -3.78
C THR A 342 -14.49 -17.11 -3.13
N ASP A 343 -14.21 -16.13 -2.28
CA ASP A 343 -12.93 -16.06 -1.56
C ASP A 343 -12.98 -17.01 -0.37
N ARG A 344 -12.16 -18.05 -0.39
CA ARG A 344 -12.14 -19.05 0.67
C ARG A 344 -11.68 -18.52 2.00
N ARG A 345 -10.92 -17.42 2.05
CA ARG A 345 -10.53 -16.77 3.31
C ARG A 345 -11.73 -16.31 4.13
N LEU A 346 -12.90 -16.19 3.51
CA LEU A 346 -14.19 -15.96 4.18
C LEU A 346 -14.74 -17.25 4.86
N GLY A 347 -13.97 -18.34 4.85
CA GLY A 347 -14.25 -19.62 5.47
C GLY A 347 -15.17 -20.53 4.67
N PHE A 348 -15.26 -20.32 3.34
CA PHE A 348 -15.91 -21.28 2.46
C PHE A 348 -15.03 -22.52 2.31
N ASP A 349 -15.64 -23.69 2.54
CA ASP A 349 -14.98 -24.98 2.45
C ASP A 349 -15.67 -25.85 1.39
N PRO A 350 -15.05 -26.05 0.21
CA PRO A 350 -15.66 -26.82 -0.87
C PRO A 350 -15.83 -28.31 -0.54
N THR A 351 -15.15 -28.85 0.47
CA THR A 351 -15.26 -30.28 0.80
C THR A 351 -16.44 -30.60 1.71
N ARG A 352 -17.04 -29.58 2.32
CA ARG A 352 -18.24 -29.71 3.15
C ARG A 352 -19.49 -29.39 2.33
N PRO A 353 -20.67 -29.94 2.69
CA PRO A 353 -21.92 -29.61 2.02
C PRO A 353 -22.19 -28.10 2.00
N TRP A 354 -22.55 -27.59 0.83
CA TRP A 354 -23.02 -26.24 0.61
C TRP A 354 -24.26 -26.27 -0.30
N VAL A 355 -25.11 -25.26 -0.18
CA VAL A 355 -26.39 -25.20 -0.88
C VAL A 355 -26.34 -24.04 -1.86
N LEU A 356 -26.47 -24.33 -3.15
CA LEU A 356 -26.72 -23.35 -4.19
C LEU A 356 -28.20 -22.98 -4.17
N GLU A 357 -28.50 -21.69 -4.21
CA GLU A 357 -29.85 -21.15 -4.19
C GLU A 357 -30.12 -20.41 -5.50
N VAL A 358 -31.20 -20.75 -6.20
CA VAL A 358 -31.55 -20.20 -7.51
C VAL A 358 -32.95 -19.60 -7.42
N GLN A 359 -33.08 -18.30 -7.71
CA GLN A 359 -34.36 -17.60 -7.69
C GLN A 359 -35.09 -17.74 -9.01
N ALA A 360 -36.26 -18.38 -8.99
CA ALA A 360 -37.22 -18.29 -10.09
C ALA A 360 -38.09 -17.05 -9.88
N VAL A 361 -38.05 -16.10 -10.81
CA VAL A 361 -38.66 -14.77 -10.68
C VAL A 361 -39.84 -14.60 -11.64
N ARG A 362 -40.90 -13.91 -11.19
CA ARG A 362 -42.07 -13.48 -11.98
C ARG A 362 -42.43 -12.03 -11.69
N GLU A 363 -43.02 -11.35 -12.66
CA GLU A 363 -43.42 -9.94 -12.55
C GLU A 363 -44.92 -9.77 -12.77
N HIS A 364 -45.59 -9.00 -11.92
CA HIS A 364 -47.02 -8.71 -12.02
C HIS A 364 -47.30 -7.23 -12.28
N GLY A 365 -48.00 -6.91 -13.37
CA GLY A 365 -48.42 -5.54 -13.70
C GLY A 365 -47.55 -4.82 -14.77
N MET A 366 -48.06 -3.69 -15.31
CA MET A 366 -47.47 -3.03 -16.49
C MET A 366 -46.76 -1.69 -16.24
N PHE A 367 -47.19 -0.91 -15.24
CA PHE A 367 -46.66 0.45 -15.02
C PHE A 367 -45.60 0.53 -13.92
N GLN A 368 -45.58 -0.43 -13.01
CA GLN A 368 -44.55 -0.72 -12.00
C GLN A 368 -44.72 -2.19 -11.62
N PRO A 369 -44.04 -3.13 -12.31
CA PRO A 369 -44.22 -4.55 -12.04
C PRO A 369 -43.80 -4.88 -10.61
N GLU A 370 -44.65 -5.62 -9.90
CA GLU A 370 -44.29 -6.22 -8.61
C GLU A 370 -43.58 -7.55 -8.86
N THR A 371 -42.37 -7.70 -8.35
CA THR A 371 -41.55 -8.91 -8.53
C THR A 371 -41.81 -9.90 -7.40
N GLY A 372 -42.10 -11.15 -7.76
CA GLY A 372 -42.19 -12.29 -6.84
C GLY A 372 -41.15 -13.33 -7.18
N SER A 373 -40.60 -14.00 -6.17
CA SER A 373 -39.58 -15.01 -6.36
C SER A 373 -39.79 -16.24 -5.48
N VAL A 374 -39.33 -17.40 -5.96
CA VAL A 374 -39.27 -18.65 -5.22
C VAL A 374 -37.87 -19.25 -5.35
N THR A 375 -37.34 -19.79 -4.25
CA THR A 375 -35.99 -20.35 -4.20
C THR A 375 -36.00 -21.84 -4.52
N LEU A 376 -35.18 -22.23 -5.51
CA LEU A 376 -34.83 -23.61 -5.81
C LEU A 376 -33.43 -23.90 -5.24
N THR A 377 -33.21 -25.08 -4.68
CA THR A 377 -31.96 -25.40 -3.97
C THR A 377 -31.26 -26.63 -4.54
N LEU A 378 -29.92 -26.59 -4.66
CA LEU A 378 -29.06 -27.72 -5.01
C LEU A 378 -27.97 -27.88 -3.95
N GLU A 379 -27.90 -29.02 -3.29
CA GLU A 379 -26.80 -29.35 -2.38
C GLU A 379 -25.61 -29.92 -3.16
N HIS A 380 -24.39 -29.46 -2.87
CA HIS A 380 -23.17 -29.93 -3.50
C HIS A 380 -22.00 -29.95 -2.50
N SER A 381 -20.99 -30.80 -2.79
CA SER A 381 -19.70 -30.84 -2.12
C SER A 381 -18.69 -31.53 -3.04
N THR A 382 -17.41 -31.16 -2.91
CA THR A 382 -16.32 -31.70 -3.72
C THR A 382 -15.51 -32.70 -2.88
N PRO A 383 -15.16 -33.89 -3.38
CA PRO A 383 -14.41 -34.87 -2.60
C PRO A 383 -13.06 -34.35 -2.09
N GLU A 384 -12.75 -34.62 -0.81
CA GLU A 384 -11.53 -34.14 -0.14
C GLU A 384 -10.22 -34.49 -0.86
N ARG A 385 -10.19 -35.57 -1.65
CA ARG A 385 -8.99 -36.02 -2.40
C ARG A 385 -8.46 -34.99 -3.39
N PHE A 386 -9.30 -34.08 -3.87
CA PHE A 386 -8.90 -33.01 -4.78
C PHE A 386 -8.24 -31.82 -4.07
N PHE A 387 -8.16 -31.87 -2.74
CA PHE A 387 -7.63 -30.78 -1.93
C PHE A 387 -6.47 -31.24 -1.05
N THR A 388 -5.52 -30.33 -0.88
CA THR A 388 -4.51 -30.44 0.17
C THR A 388 -5.05 -29.85 1.46
N GLN A 389 -5.03 -30.64 2.54
CA GLN A 389 -5.20 -30.08 3.88
C GLN A 389 -3.96 -29.23 4.20
N PRO A 390 -4.12 -27.97 4.64
CA PRO A 390 -2.98 -27.15 4.98
C PRO A 390 -2.25 -27.77 6.19
N GLU A 391 -0.99 -28.18 5.97
CA GLU A 391 -0.08 -28.52 7.06
C GLU A 391 -0.05 -27.36 8.07
N SER A 392 -0.19 -27.70 9.35
CA SER A 392 -0.17 -26.75 10.44
C SER A 392 1.09 -25.86 10.40
N ALA A 393 0.87 -24.55 10.38
CA ALA A 393 1.85 -23.49 10.64
C ALA A 393 2.97 -23.25 9.60
N ALA A 394 2.60 -22.94 8.35
CA ALA A 394 3.31 -21.86 7.67
C ALA A 394 2.76 -20.53 8.22
N ARG A 395 3.47 -19.95 9.20
CA ARG A 395 3.24 -18.62 9.77
C ARG A 395 2.83 -17.67 8.64
N SER A 396 1.63 -17.08 8.71
CA SER A 396 1.26 -16.00 7.78
C SER A 396 2.37 -14.98 7.85
N ARG A 397 2.98 -14.68 6.70
CA ARG A 397 4.06 -13.70 6.63
C ARG A 397 3.54 -12.42 7.26
N SER A 398 4.29 -11.88 8.21
CA SER A 398 3.96 -10.61 8.84
C SER A 398 3.78 -9.54 7.75
N PRO A 399 2.94 -8.51 7.96
CA PRO A 399 2.74 -7.43 6.98
C PRO A 399 4.06 -6.81 6.46
N PHE A 400 5.09 -6.77 7.31
CA PHE A 400 6.44 -6.36 6.94
C PHE A 400 7.13 -7.29 5.93
N GLU A 401 7.04 -8.61 6.13
CA GLU A 401 7.60 -9.60 5.22
C GLU A 401 6.93 -9.53 3.85
N VAL A 402 5.62 -9.27 3.81
CA VAL A 402 4.87 -9.04 2.57
C VAL A 402 5.34 -7.75 1.88
N ALA A 403 5.49 -6.65 2.62
CA ALA A 403 5.97 -5.37 2.08
C ALA A 403 7.39 -5.48 1.47
N ILE A 404 8.30 -6.20 2.15
CA ILE A 404 9.64 -6.49 1.61
C ILE A 404 9.56 -7.38 0.37
N TRP A 405 8.75 -8.43 0.42
CA TRP A 405 8.66 -9.40 -0.68
C TRP A 405 8.14 -8.76 -1.97
N ASN A 406 7.12 -7.91 -1.86
CA ASN A 406 6.51 -7.21 -2.99
C ASN A 406 7.46 -6.17 -3.60
N ARG A 407 8.27 -5.49 -2.77
CA ARG A 407 9.23 -4.48 -3.24
C ARG A 407 10.67 -4.98 -3.33
N ARG A 408 10.89 -6.30 -3.29
CA ARG A 408 12.25 -6.89 -3.18
C ARG A 408 13.22 -6.40 -4.26
N HIS A 409 12.74 -6.26 -5.50
CA HIS A 409 13.57 -5.82 -6.61
C HIS A 409 13.97 -4.34 -6.47
N ASP A 410 13.04 -3.47 -6.05
CA ASP A 410 13.33 -2.06 -5.75
C ASP A 410 14.31 -1.93 -4.58
N LEU A 411 14.14 -2.73 -3.53
CA LEU A 411 15.00 -2.73 -2.35
C LEU A 411 16.42 -3.19 -2.69
N ILE A 412 16.57 -4.22 -3.52
CA ILE A 412 17.89 -4.66 -3.99
C ILE A 412 18.55 -3.57 -4.83
N ALA A 413 17.82 -2.97 -5.79
CA ALA A 413 18.34 -1.90 -6.63
C ALA A 413 18.78 -0.68 -5.79
N LEU A 414 17.96 -0.27 -4.83
CA LEU A 414 18.28 0.80 -3.88
C LEU A 414 19.48 0.43 -3.00
N GLY A 415 19.54 -0.80 -2.50
CA GLY A 415 20.64 -1.31 -1.70
C GLY A 415 21.97 -1.27 -2.46
N VAL A 416 21.99 -1.72 -3.71
CA VAL A 416 23.15 -1.62 -4.61
C VAL A 416 23.53 -0.16 -4.85
N PHE A 417 22.55 0.71 -5.14
CA PHE A 417 22.80 2.13 -5.34
C PHE A 417 23.46 2.78 -4.10
N LEU A 418 22.94 2.54 -2.89
CA LEU A 418 23.51 3.05 -1.65
C LEU A 418 24.89 2.44 -1.36
N ALA A 419 25.07 1.14 -1.62
CA ALA A 419 26.35 0.44 -1.44
C ALA A 419 27.45 0.94 -2.38
N VAL A 420 27.10 1.53 -3.53
CA VAL A 420 28.05 2.22 -4.43
C VAL A 420 28.23 3.68 -4.02
N LEU A 421 27.12 4.41 -3.85
CA LEU A 421 27.13 5.85 -3.59
C LEU A 421 27.84 6.20 -2.28
N LEU A 422 27.56 5.44 -1.21
CA LEU A 422 28.18 5.67 0.09
C LEU A 422 29.71 5.57 -0.05
N PRO A 423 30.36 4.41 -0.29
CA PRO A 423 31.83 4.34 -0.41
C PRO A 423 32.44 5.34 -1.40
N ALA A 424 31.78 5.62 -2.53
CA ALA A 424 32.24 6.63 -3.49
C ALA A 424 32.39 8.02 -2.84
N LEU A 425 31.46 8.41 -1.97
CA LEU A 425 31.49 9.68 -1.24
C LEU A 425 32.35 9.64 0.03
N LEU A 426 32.59 8.48 0.66
CA LEU A 426 33.32 8.43 1.95
C LEU A 426 34.82 8.28 1.73
N ILE A 427 35.18 7.37 0.81
CA ILE A 427 36.56 6.95 0.59
C ILE A 427 37.11 7.63 -0.66
N PHE A 428 36.30 7.74 -1.72
CA PHE A 428 36.78 8.14 -3.04
C PHE A 428 36.37 9.56 -3.46
N GLN A 429 35.95 10.42 -2.52
CA GLN A 429 35.44 11.77 -2.84
C GLN A 429 36.40 12.63 -3.65
N SER A 430 37.70 12.61 -3.37
CA SER A 430 38.70 13.39 -4.13
C SER A 430 38.87 12.84 -5.55
N ARG A 431 38.82 11.51 -5.71
CA ARG A 431 38.86 10.89 -7.04
C ARG A 431 37.60 11.22 -7.84
N LEU A 432 36.43 11.16 -7.20
CA LEU A 432 35.15 11.52 -7.80
C LEU A 432 35.14 12.99 -8.24
N ALA A 433 35.54 13.91 -7.36
CA ALA A 433 35.58 15.34 -7.64
C ALA A 433 36.61 15.70 -8.73
N GLY A 434 37.70 14.94 -8.84
CA GLY A 434 38.74 15.12 -9.84
C GLY A 434 38.39 14.62 -11.25
N LEU A 435 37.23 13.96 -11.45
CA LEU A 435 36.81 13.53 -12.78
C LEU A 435 36.57 14.74 -13.69
N ALA A 436 37.07 14.67 -14.92
CA ALA A 436 36.76 15.68 -15.95
C ALA A 436 35.25 15.79 -16.18
N ALA A 437 34.55 14.65 -16.13
CA ALA A 437 33.10 14.53 -16.23
C ALA A 437 32.37 14.63 -14.88
N PHE A 438 32.94 15.26 -13.84
CA PHE A 438 32.31 15.33 -12.52
C PHE A 438 30.88 15.91 -12.54
N THR A 439 30.68 17.04 -13.24
CA THR A 439 29.37 17.70 -13.30
C THR A 439 28.29 16.82 -13.95
N PRO A 440 28.49 16.23 -15.14
CA PRO A 440 27.48 15.32 -15.70
C PRO A 440 27.30 14.05 -14.86
N VAL A 441 28.35 13.50 -14.24
CA VAL A 441 28.20 12.36 -13.31
C VAL A 441 27.32 12.72 -12.11
N ARG A 442 27.55 13.89 -11.49
CA ARG A 442 26.73 14.39 -10.38
C ARG A 442 25.28 14.56 -10.81
N LEU A 443 25.02 15.22 -11.95
CA LEU A 443 23.67 15.39 -12.46
C LEU A 443 23.01 14.05 -12.80
N GLY A 444 23.76 13.06 -13.29
CA GLY A 444 23.26 11.70 -13.51
C GLY A 444 22.81 11.02 -12.21
N VAL A 445 23.59 11.14 -11.13
CA VAL A 445 23.20 10.62 -9.81
C VAL A 445 21.95 11.34 -9.29
N LEU A 446 21.87 12.67 -9.44
CA LEU A 446 20.71 13.44 -9.02
C LEU A 446 19.46 13.13 -9.86
N ALA A 447 19.61 12.82 -11.15
CA ALA A 447 18.51 12.38 -12.01
C ALA A 447 17.98 11.02 -11.55
N LEU A 448 18.88 10.07 -11.25
CA LEU A 448 18.51 8.78 -10.67
C LEU A 448 17.77 8.96 -9.34
N VAL A 449 18.26 9.83 -8.47
CA VAL A 449 17.62 10.10 -7.17
C VAL A 449 16.24 10.75 -7.34
N LEU A 450 16.09 11.68 -8.28
CA LEU A 450 14.79 12.29 -8.55
C LEU A 450 13.79 11.27 -9.14
N GLY A 451 14.21 10.50 -10.15
CA GLY A 451 13.36 9.54 -10.84
C GLY A 451 13.13 8.24 -10.07
N PHE A 452 14.20 7.51 -9.75
CA PHE A 452 14.11 6.21 -9.09
C PHE A 452 13.81 6.32 -7.59
N VAL A 453 14.54 7.16 -6.85
CA VAL A 453 14.32 7.27 -5.39
C VAL A 453 13.07 8.09 -5.07
N GLY A 454 12.87 9.23 -5.74
CA GLY A 454 11.74 10.12 -5.53
C GLY A 454 10.44 9.61 -6.16
N TRP A 455 10.32 9.72 -7.48
CA TRP A 455 9.07 9.48 -8.20
C TRP A 455 8.64 8.01 -8.25
N TRP A 456 9.56 7.07 -8.48
CA TRP A 456 9.25 5.64 -8.51
C TRP A 456 9.16 5.06 -7.09
N GLY A 457 10.25 5.19 -6.34
CA GLY A 457 10.41 4.54 -5.04
C GLY A 457 9.66 5.21 -3.89
N GLN A 458 9.19 6.45 -4.07
CA GLN A 458 8.53 7.25 -3.04
C GLN A 458 9.38 7.45 -1.77
N GLY A 459 10.70 7.33 -1.90
CA GLY A 459 11.71 7.39 -0.84
C GLY A 459 12.04 8.81 -0.36
N GLN A 460 11.03 9.66 -0.22
CA GLN A 460 11.20 11.07 0.15
C GLN A 460 11.17 11.22 1.67
N LEU A 461 12.34 11.45 2.28
CA LEU A 461 12.41 11.76 3.71
C LEU A 461 11.76 13.13 3.98
N SER A 462 10.95 13.18 5.03
CA SER A 462 10.21 14.36 5.47
C SER A 462 10.38 14.56 6.98
N ILE A 463 10.13 15.78 7.46
CA ILE A 463 10.03 16.08 8.89
C ILE A 463 8.87 15.32 9.57
N VAL A 464 7.89 14.85 8.80
CA VAL A 464 6.77 14.05 9.31
C VAL A 464 7.28 12.80 10.03
N THR A 465 8.26 12.07 9.48
CA THR A 465 8.73 10.82 10.10
C THR A 465 9.36 11.04 11.49
N PRO A 466 10.29 12.00 11.68
CA PRO A 466 10.78 12.34 13.03
C PRO A 466 9.71 12.85 13.99
N LEU A 467 8.74 13.65 13.52
CA LEU A 467 7.68 14.18 14.37
C LEU A 467 6.67 13.10 14.77
N ALA A 468 6.34 12.18 13.86
CA ALA A 468 5.52 11.01 14.16
C ALA A 468 6.22 10.06 15.13
N ALA A 469 7.53 9.83 14.96
CA ALA A 469 8.32 9.04 15.90
C ALA A 469 8.39 9.70 17.29
N LEU A 470 8.50 11.03 17.35
CA LEU A 470 8.43 11.79 18.60
C LEU A 470 7.05 11.65 19.26
N GLN A 471 5.97 11.80 18.49
CA GLN A 471 4.61 11.68 18.98
C GLN A 471 4.32 10.27 19.51
N ALA A 472 4.70 9.23 18.76
CA ALA A 472 4.56 7.84 19.19
C ALA A 472 5.34 7.60 20.49
N GLY A 473 6.59 8.08 20.59
CA GLY A 473 7.38 7.97 21.81
C GLY A 473 6.77 8.71 23.01
N LEU A 474 6.16 9.87 22.81
CA LEU A 474 5.47 10.63 23.87
C LEU A 474 4.16 9.98 24.30
N ALA A 475 3.45 9.32 23.38
CA ALA A 475 2.19 8.63 23.62
C ALA A 475 2.36 7.17 24.09
N GLY A 476 3.59 6.66 24.18
CA GLY A 476 3.87 5.25 24.48
C GLY A 476 3.47 4.28 23.37
N GLY A 477 3.28 4.78 22.14
CA GLY A 477 2.85 4.00 20.97
C GLY A 477 3.99 3.26 20.26
N SER A 478 3.61 2.36 19.36
CA SER A 478 4.55 1.54 18.58
C SER A 478 5.26 2.35 17.48
N LEU A 479 6.49 1.98 17.14
CA LEU A 479 7.18 2.47 15.92
C LEU A 479 6.94 1.55 14.72
N ALA A 480 5.96 0.64 14.82
CA ALA A 480 5.67 -0.35 13.78
C ALA A 480 5.30 0.30 12.44
N PHE A 481 4.74 1.52 12.49
CA PHE A 481 4.39 2.27 11.29
C PHE A 481 5.58 2.51 10.32
N LEU A 482 6.81 2.56 10.85
CA LEU A 482 8.03 2.74 10.05
C LEU A 482 8.38 1.52 9.20
N LEU A 483 7.93 0.33 9.61
CA LEU A 483 8.23 -0.92 8.92
C LEU A 483 7.41 -1.08 7.63
N TYR A 484 6.27 -0.39 7.51
CA TYR A 484 5.40 -0.48 6.33
C TYR A 484 5.99 0.15 5.07
N ASP A 485 6.96 1.07 5.18
CA ASP A 485 7.71 1.59 4.04
C ASP A 485 9.19 1.16 4.10
N PRO A 486 9.50 -0.10 3.74
CA PRO A 486 10.86 -0.62 3.80
C PRO A 486 11.83 0.16 2.88
N PHE A 487 11.32 0.82 1.84
CA PHE A 487 12.13 1.60 0.91
C PHE A 487 12.59 2.91 1.54
N SER A 488 11.67 3.70 2.09
CA SER A 488 12.04 4.91 2.84
C SER A 488 12.84 4.58 4.09
N LEU A 489 12.57 3.46 4.76
CA LEU A 489 13.33 3.00 5.91
C LEU A 489 14.79 2.71 5.55
N LEU A 490 15.04 2.08 4.39
CA LEU A 490 16.40 1.84 3.90
C LEU A 490 17.14 3.16 3.60
N ILE A 491 16.46 4.16 3.06
CA ILE A 491 17.05 5.50 2.83
C ILE A 491 17.28 6.23 4.15
N TRP A 492 16.37 6.13 5.11
CA TRP A 492 16.58 6.62 6.48
C TRP A 492 17.80 5.96 7.11
N GLY A 493 17.99 4.66 6.94
CA GLY A 493 19.20 3.95 7.37
C GLY A 493 20.47 4.54 6.75
N GLY A 494 20.47 4.74 5.42
CA GLY A 494 21.58 5.40 4.71
C GLY A 494 21.81 6.85 5.15
N ALA A 495 20.73 7.61 5.39
CA ALA A 495 20.78 9.01 5.82
C ALA A 495 21.29 9.15 7.24
N VAL A 496 20.85 8.29 8.18
CA VAL A 496 21.32 8.25 9.58
C VAL A 496 22.77 7.81 9.65
N LEU A 497 23.15 6.75 8.92
CA LEU A 497 24.55 6.32 8.83
C LEU A 497 25.43 7.46 8.28
N GLY A 498 24.99 8.09 7.20
CA GLY A 498 25.70 9.21 6.62
C GLY A 498 25.71 10.47 7.48
N PHE A 499 24.69 10.65 8.30
CA PHE A 499 24.62 11.72 9.27
C PHE A 499 25.65 11.55 10.40
N VAL A 500 25.82 10.34 10.96
CA VAL A 500 26.82 10.09 12.00
C VAL A 500 28.24 10.29 11.47
N LEU A 501 28.49 9.87 10.24
CA LEU A 501 29.82 9.91 9.64
C LEU A 501 30.15 11.28 9.01
N TRP A 502 29.19 11.91 8.32
CA TRP A 502 29.35 13.14 7.51
C TRP A 502 28.31 14.25 7.76
N GLY A 503 27.48 14.15 8.78
CA GLY A 503 26.40 15.12 9.00
C GLY A 503 25.42 15.17 7.82
N ARG A 504 24.74 16.30 7.65
CA ARG A 504 23.64 16.44 6.67
C ARG A 504 24.05 16.43 5.19
N GLY A 505 25.36 16.50 4.89
CA GLY A 505 25.88 16.73 3.54
C GLY A 505 25.51 15.62 2.55
N LEU A 506 25.58 14.37 3.00
CA LEU A 506 25.22 13.21 2.19
C LEU A 506 23.77 13.29 1.72
N PHE A 507 22.84 13.42 2.67
CA PHE A 507 21.41 13.37 2.34
C PHE A 507 20.99 14.59 1.51
N CYS A 508 21.23 15.80 2.01
CA CYS A 508 20.76 17.03 1.38
C CYS A 508 21.39 17.30 0.01
N GLY A 509 22.57 16.71 -0.27
CA GLY A 509 23.29 16.93 -1.52
C GLY A 509 23.25 15.81 -2.54
N TRP A 510 22.93 14.57 -2.12
CA TRP A 510 23.00 13.40 -2.99
C TRP A 510 21.78 12.47 -2.91
N LEU A 511 21.03 12.44 -1.81
CA LEU A 511 19.90 11.51 -1.65
C LEU A 511 18.52 12.18 -1.62
N CYS A 512 18.44 13.49 -1.39
CA CYS A 512 17.17 14.21 -1.31
C CYS A 512 16.59 14.49 -2.72
N PRO A 513 15.43 13.90 -3.11
CA PRO A 513 14.81 14.14 -4.41
C PRO A 513 14.41 15.60 -4.64
N PHE A 514 13.79 16.24 -3.64
CA PHE A 514 13.45 17.66 -3.76
C PHE A 514 14.70 18.56 -3.87
N GLY A 515 15.78 18.20 -3.17
CA GLY A 515 17.08 18.87 -3.30
C GLY A 515 17.65 18.74 -4.72
N ALA A 516 17.55 17.55 -5.32
CA ALA A 516 17.93 17.31 -6.72
C ALA A 516 17.09 18.16 -7.69
N LEU A 517 15.77 18.21 -7.49
CA LEU A 517 14.86 19.02 -8.29
C LEU A 517 15.23 20.51 -8.29
N GLN A 518 15.58 21.06 -7.11
CA GLN A 518 16.04 22.46 -7.03
C GLN A 518 17.38 22.71 -7.71
N GLU A 519 18.26 21.70 -7.76
CA GLU A 519 19.54 21.80 -8.46
C GLU A 519 19.35 21.76 -9.98
N PHE A 520 18.44 20.91 -10.48
CA PHE A 520 18.03 20.95 -11.88
C PHE A 520 17.37 22.29 -12.24
N ALA A 521 16.46 22.79 -11.40
CA ALA A 521 15.85 24.11 -11.61
C ALA A 521 16.92 25.21 -11.72
N HIS A 522 17.97 25.17 -10.89
CA HIS A 522 19.09 26.10 -11.02
C HIS A 522 19.79 26.01 -12.38
N HIS A 523 20.11 24.80 -12.85
CA HIS A 523 20.77 24.60 -14.15
C HIS A 523 19.88 25.04 -15.32
N VAL A 524 18.57 24.78 -15.25
CA VAL A 524 17.59 25.30 -16.19
C VAL A 524 17.58 26.83 -16.16
N GLY A 525 17.62 27.45 -14.98
CA GLY A 525 17.74 28.90 -14.83
C GLY A 525 19.02 29.46 -15.43
N ARG A 526 20.14 28.71 -15.40
CA ARG A 526 21.40 29.09 -16.08
C ARG A 526 21.27 28.98 -17.60
N LEU A 527 20.62 27.93 -18.10
CA LEU A 527 20.33 27.74 -19.52
C LEU A 527 19.45 28.89 -20.06
N LEU A 528 18.44 29.30 -19.29
CA LEU A 528 17.56 30.44 -19.59
C LEU A 528 18.19 31.81 -19.31
N ARG A 529 19.45 31.87 -18.87
CA ARG A 529 20.21 33.10 -18.58
C ARG A 529 19.53 34.05 -17.58
N LEU A 530 18.77 33.52 -16.61
CA LEU A 530 18.13 34.34 -15.58
C LEU A 530 19.17 35.03 -14.69
N PRO A 531 18.84 36.15 -14.00
CA PRO A 531 19.74 36.73 -13.01
C PRO A 531 19.92 35.81 -11.79
N GLN A 532 21.12 35.80 -11.21
CA GLN A 532 21.40 35.08 -9.95
C GLN A 532 21.32 36.04 -8.76
N VAL A 533 20.47 35.70 -7.79
CA VAL A 533 20.31 36.51 -6.58
C VAL A 533 21.30 36.04 -5.52
N LYS A 534 22.39 36.80 -5.33
CA LYS A 534 23.33 36.59 -4.23
C LYS A 534 22.88 37.41 -3.02
N VAL A 535 22.32 36.74 -2.02
CA VAL A 535 21.85 37.37 -0.78
C VAL A 535 23.03 37.94 0.01
N PRO A 536 22.99 39.22 0.46
CA PRO A 536 24.04 39.78 1.32
C PRO A 536 24.24 38.98 2.60
N ALA A 537 25.48 38.86 3.08
CA ALA A 537 25.84 37.98 4.19
C ALA A 537 25.01 38.19 5.48
N ARG A 538 24.63 39.45 5.78
CA ARG A 538 23.78 39.78 6.94
C ARG A 538 22.38 39.18 6.82
N TRP A 539 21.77 39.27 5.63
CA TRP A 539 20.44 38.72 5.36
C TRP A 539 20.47 37.21 5.24
N ASP A 540 21.50 36.65 4.62
CA ASP A 540 21.69 35.21 4.55
C ASP A 540 21.75 34.58 5.96
N ALA A 541 22.53 35.16 6.88
CA ALA A 541 22.61 34.69 8.25
C ALA A 541 21.28 34.76 9.00
N ARG A 542 20.46 35.80 8.77
CA ARG A 542 19.14 35.95 9.38
C ARG A 542 18.10 35.01 8.79
N LEU A 543 18.02 34.91 7.47
CA LEU A 543 17.07 34.03 6.78
C LEU A 543 17.34 32.55 7.09
N LYS A 544 18.61 32.17 7.33
CA LYS A 544 18.96 30.83 7.79
C LYS A 544 18.35 30.46 9.15
N TRP A 545 17.97 31.43 9.99
CA TRP A 545 17.27 31.15 11.24
C TRP A 545 15.81 30.74 11.03
N LEU A 546 15.20 31.09 9.90
CA LEU A 546 13.80 30.79 9.62
C LEU A 546 13.50 29.29 9.64
N LYS A 547 14.34 28.43 9.04
CA LYS A 547 14.17 26.96 9.09
C LYS A 547 14.15 26.40 10.53
N TYR A 548 14.87 27.02 11.46
CA TYR A 548 14.86 26.62 12.87
C TYR A 548 13.60 27.11 13.58
N ALA A 549 13.10 28.31 13.24
CA ALA A 549 11.81 28.80 13.73
C ALA A 549 10.65 27.92 13.23
N VAL A 550 10.67 27.51 11.96
CA VAL A 550 9.70 26.57 11.38
C VAL A 550 9.76 25.22 12.10
N LEU A 551 10.97 24.67 12.31
CA LEU A 551 11.13 23.42 13.07
C LEU A 551 10.58 23.53 14.50
N ALA A 552 10.89 24.62 15.21
CA ALA A 552 10.40 24.84 16.56
C ALA A 552 8.87 24.97 16.60
N ALA A 553 8.27 25.64 15.62
CA ALA A 553 6.82 25.74 15.47
C ALA A 553 6.18 24.36 15.23
N LEU A 554 6.78 23.52 14.37
CA LEU A 554 6.30 22.17 14.12
C LEU A 554 6.38 21.28 15.37
N VAL A 555 7.50 21.32 16.09
CA VAL A 555 7.65 20.58 17.37
C VAL A 555 6.61 21.06 18.39
N TRP A 556 6.36 22.36 18.47
CA TRP A 556 5.31 22.91 19.32
C TRP A 556 3.92 22.40 18.91
N VAL A 557 3.59 22.37 17.62
CA VAL A 557 2.32 21.80 17.12
C VAL A 557 2.21 20.32 17.48
N THR A 558 3.27 19.53 17.33
CA THR A 558 3.28 18.10 17.70
C THR A 558 2.92 17.87 19.16
N VAL A 559 3.38 18.74 20.07
CA VAL A 559 3.13 18.60 21.51
C VAL A 559 1.82 19.25 21.95
N ALA A 560 1.49 20.42 21.42
CA ALA A 560 0.35 21.22 21.88
C ALA A 560 -0.96 20.87 21.16
N ILE A 561 -0.92 20.58 19.85
CA ILE A 561 -2.10 20.37 19.01
C ILE A 561 -1.82 19.29 17.95
N PRO A 562 -1.62 18.02 18.36
CA PRO A 562 -1.19 16.94 17.47
C PRO A 562 -2.15 16.72 16.28
N ALA A 563 -3.44 16.98 16.45
CA ALA A 563 -4.44 16.86 15.38
C ALA A 563 -4.22 17.81 14.18
N GLN A 564 -3.37 18.84 14.32
CA GLN A 564 -3.04 19.77 13.24
C GLN A 564 -1.68 19.47 12.59
N LEU A 565 -0.96 18.45 13.05
CA LEU A 565 0.40 18.15 12.61
C LEU A 565 0.49 17.91 11.10
N ASP A 566 -0.44 17.14 10.54
CA ASP A 566 -0.45 16.84 9.10
C ASP A 566 -0.60 18.10 8.25
N ARG A 567 -1.48 19.02 8.66
CA ARG A 567 -1.67 20.31 7.98
C ARG A 567 -0.46 21.22 8.14
N ALA A 568 0.16 21.23 9.33
CA ALA A 568 1.35 22.02 9.59
C ALA A 568 2.57 21.53 8.80
N ALA A 569 2.70 20.20 8.63
CA ALA A 569 3.78 19.57 7.89
C ALA A 569 3.76 19.88 6.38
N GLU A 570 2.65 20.37 5.83
CA GLU A 570 2.53 20.86 4.45
C GLU A 570 3.44 22.07 4.14
N VAL A 571 4.10 22.65 5.16
CA VAL A 571 5.22 23.58 4.94
C VAL A 571 6.30 22.99 4.04
N GLU A 572 6.48 21.66 4.07
CA GLU A 572 7.34 20.92 3.16
C GLU A 572 6.63 20.65 1.82
N PRO A 573 7.09 21.24 0.70
CA PRO A 573 6.48 21.01 -0.61
C PRO A 573 6.79 19.62 -1.18
N PHE A 574 7.33 18.70 -0.37
CA PHE A 574 7.84 17.39 -0.79
C PHE A 574 6.72 16.47 -1.27
N LYS A 575 5.62 16.40 -0.51
CA LYS A 575 4.43 15.62 -0.87
C LYS A 575 3.84 16.09 -2.20
N THR A 576 3.80 17.41 -2.41
CA THR A 576 3.29 17.99 -3.65
C THR A 576 4.25 17.77 -4.83
N ALA A 577 5.54 18.07 -4.67
CA ALA A 577 6.49 18.05 -5.78
C ALA A 577 6.97 16.65 -6.17
N ILE A 578 7.09 15.73 -5.20
CA ILE A 578 7.65 14.39 -5.40
C ILE A 578 6.54 13.34 -5.36
N THR A 579 5.77 13.27 -4.27
CA THR A 579 4.81 12.17 -4.09
C THR A 579 3.61 12.24 -5.02
N THR A 580 3.05 13.43 -5.21
CA THR A 580 1.82 13.62 -6.01
C THR A 580 2.09 14.18 -7.41
N PHE A 581 3.35 14.34 -7.82
CA PHE A 581 3.70 14.84 -9.16
C PHE A 581 3.03 16.18 -9.52
N PHE A 582 2.85 17.08 -8.54
CA PHE A 582 2.10 18.34 -8.66
C PHE A 582 0.60 18.18 -8.97
N LEU A 583 0.05 16.96 -8.92
CA LEU A 583 -1.37 16.65 -9.06
C LEU A 583 -2.07 16.81 -7.71
N ARG A 584 -2.31 18.07 -7.32
CA ARG A 584 -2.95 18.43 -6.05
C ARG A 584 -3.77 19.72 -6.20
N GLU A 585 -4.44 20.17 -5.14
CA GLU A 585 -5.15 21.45 -5.18
C GLU A 585 -4.21 22.59 -5.60
N TRP A 586 -4.75 23.54 -6.37
CA TRP A 586 -3.97 24.55 -7.08
C TRP A 586 -3.05 25.36 -6.16
N TYR A 587 -3.45 25.60 -4.91
CA TYR A 587 -2.68 26.38 -3.94
C TYR A 587 -1.45 25.61 -3.43
N TYR A 588 -1.55 24.30 -3.22
CA TYR A 588 -0.38 23.47 -2.88
C TYR A 588 0.57 23.35 -4.06
N ALA A 589 0.03 23.13 -5.27
CA ALA A 589 0.83 23.07 -6.49
C ALA A 589 1.56 24.41 -6.73
N ALA A 590 0.86 25.54 -6.59
CA ALA A 590 1.43 26.87 -6.71
C ALA A 590 2.54 27.13 -5.69
N TYR A 591 2.37 26.71 -4.43
CA TYR A 591 3.40 26.83 -3.39
C TYR A 591 4.65 25.99 -3.72
N ALA A 592 4.48 24.75 -4.17
CA ALA A 592 5.60 23.90 -4.55
C ALA A 592 6.34 24.45 -5.79
N LEU A 593 5.59 24.87 -6.81
CA LEU A 593 6.14 25.49 -8.02
C LEU A 593 6.87 26.80 -7.70
N PHE A 594 6.34 27.63 -6.81
CA PHE A 594 7.00 28.85 -6.34
C PHE A 594 8.42 28.55 -5.85
N TRP A 595 8.60 27.52 -5.00
CA TRP A 595 9.93 27.15 -4.50
C TRP A 595 10.85 26.56 -5.57
N VAL A 596 10.31 25.84 -6.55
CA VAL A 596 11.08 25.32 -7.69
C VAL A 596 11.54 26.46 -8.59
N PHE A 597 10.66 27.38 -8.95
CA PHE A 597 10.98 28.56 -9.76
C PHE A 597 11.95 29.50 -9.05
N LEU A 598 11.78 29.70 -7.73
CA LEU A 598 12.74 30.44 -6.94
C LEU A 598 14.13 29.78 -6.98
N GLY A 599 14.20 28.44 -7.04
CA GLY A 599 15.42 27.66 -7.24
C GLY A 599 16.21 28.04 -8.51
N MET A 600 15.55 28.55 -9.55
CA MET A 600 16.19 28.98 -10.80
C MET A 600 17.06 30.25 -10.64
N VAL A 601 16.66 31.14 -9.72
CA VAL A 601 17.34 32.42 -9.44
C VAL A 601 18.15 32.40 -8.13
N LEU A 602 17.74 31.57 -7.18
CA LEU A 602 18.32 31.44 -5.84
C LEU A 602 18.63 29.96 -5.56
N PHE A 603 19.92 29.61 -5.59
CA PHE A 603 20.37 28.22 -5.48
C PHE A 603 19.85 27.54 -4.20
N LYS A 604 19.00 26.50 -4.39
CA LYS A 604 18.35 25.72 -3.33
C LYS A 604 17.67 26.55 -2.22
N GLY A 605 16.91 27.58 -2.62
CA GLY A 605 16.30 28.55 -1.70
C GLY A 605 15.48 27.94 -0.56
N PHE A 606 14.61 26.97 -0.84
CA PHE A 606 13.81 26.29 0.20
C PHE A 606 14.70 25.52 1.18
N CYS A 607 15.60 24.67 0.66
CA CYS A 607 16.50 23.86 1.48
C CYS A 607 17.43 24.69 2.36
N ARG A 608 17.74 25.92 1.94
CA ARG A 608 18.61 26.86 2.66
C ARG A 608 17.87 27.60 3.77
N TYR A 609 16.63 28.04 3.54
CA TYR A 609 15.96 29.00 4.42
C TYR A 609 14.73 28.47 5.15
N VAL A 610 14.01 27.46 4.64
CA VAL A 610 12.70 27.05 5.18
C VAL A 610 12.66 25.59 5.62
N CYS A 611 13.40 24.70 4.96
CA CYS A 611 13.34 23.26 5.16
C CYS A 611 13.57 22.82 6.63
N PRO A 612 12.53 22.34 7.35
CA PRO A 612 12.64 21.96 8.76
C PRO A 612 13.40 20.64 8.94
N LEU A 613 13.23 19.66 8.03
CA LEU A 613 14.08 18.47 8.02
C LEU A 613 15.57 18.83 7.91
N GLY A 614 15.88 19.81 7.05
CA GLY A 614 17.23 20.34 6.94
C GLY A 614 17.73 20.97 8.23
N ALA A 615 16.89 21.72 8.94
CA ALA A 615 17.21 22.29 10.25
C ALA A 615 17.51 21.19 11.27
N LEU A 616 16.66 20.16 11.36
CA LEU A 616 16.83 19.02 12.26
C LEU A 616 18.18 18.31 12.02
N MET A 617 18.49 18.00 10.76
CA MET A 617 19.78 17.39 10.40
C MET A 617 20.98 18.32 10.62
N ALA A 618 20.79 19.65 10.56
CA ALA A 618 21.84 20.62 10.85
C ALA A 618 22.15 20.70 12.36
N ILE A 619 21.13 20.66 13.22
CA ILE A 619 21.28 20.58 14.69
C ILE A 619 22.08 19.33 15.05
N GLY A 620 21.64 18.19 14.52
CA GLY A 620 22.31 16.93 14.77
C GLY A 620 23.74 16.85 14.22
N GLY A 621 24.10 17.68 13.24
CA GLY A 621 25.44 17.74 12.64
C GLY A 621 26.57 18.11 13.61
N ALA A 622 26.24 18.50 14.85
CA ALA A 622 27.18 18.62 15.97
C ALA A 622 27.79 17.26 16.39
N LEU A 623 27.06 16.15 16.22
CA LEU A 623 27.52 14.79 16.55
C LEU A 623 28.48 14.20 15.50
N ARG A 624 28.80 14.95 14.45
CA ARG A 624 29.62 14.48 13.33
C ARG A 624 31.05 14.21 13.77
N LEU A 625 31.53 13.01 13.45
CA LEU A 625 32.83 12.50 13.90
C LEU A 625 34.04 13.10 13.14
N ARG A 626 33.88 13.56 11.89
CA ARG A 626 35.02 13.98 11.04
C ARG A 626 34.79 15.30 10.29
N ARG A 627 35.87 16.08 10.11
CA ARG A 627 35.97 17.18 9.15
C ARG A 627 36.82 16.69 7.98
N TRP A 628 36.23 16.42 6.81
CA TRP A 628 36.93 15.75 5.69
C TRP A 628 37.26 16.65 4.50
N ILE A 629 36.72 17.86 4.39
CA ILE A 629 37.06 18.76 3.28
C ILE A 629 38.40 19.41 3.64
N PRO A 630 39.52 19.02 3.00
CA PRO A 630 40.83 19.58 3.31
C PRO A 630 40.88 21.06 2.94
N ARG A 631 41.60 21.83 3.75
CA ARG A 631 41.87 23.26 3.50
C ARG A 631 43.36 23.49 3.68
N ARG A 632 43.97 24.25 2.78
CA ARG A 632 45.37 24.69 2.88
C ARG A 632 45.47 25.94 3.75
N ALA A 633 46.66 26.28 4.22
CA ALA A 633 46.87 27.46 5.06
C ALA A 633 46.49 28.76 4.32
N GLU A 634 46.65 28.80 3.00
CA GLU A 634 46.36 29.97 2.16
C GLU A 634 44.85 30.11 1.84
N CYS A 635 44.04 29.11 2.21
CA CYS A 635 42.59 29.13 2.01
C CYS A 635 41.93 30.12 2.96
N GLY A 636 41.21 31.10 2.41
CA GLY A 636 40.69 32.25 3.16
C GLY A 636 41.60 33.46 2.98
N THR A 637 42.87 33.36 3.36
CA THR A 637 43.80 34.48 3.23
C THR A 637 45.13 34.00 2.64
N PRO A 638 45.53 34.42 1.42
CA PRO A 638 44.85 35.37 0.52
C PRO A 638 43.80 34.75 -0.42
N CYS A 639 43.67 33.41 -0.50
CA CYS A 639 42.82 32.77 -1.52
C CYS A 639 41.34 32.71 -1.14
N GLN A 640 40.47 33.33 -1.95
CA GLN A 640 39.01 33.35 -1.73
C GLN A 640 38.20 32.54 -2.77
N LEU A 641 38.86 31.79 -3.67
CA LEU A 641 38.20 31.15 -4.82
C LEU A 641 37.07 30.18 -4.41
N CYS A 642 37.35 29.19 -3.55
CA CYS A 642 36.32 28.23 -3.13
C CYS A 642 35.11 28.91 -2.45
N ARG A 643 35.32 30.03 -1.75
CA ARG A 643 34.24 30.79 -1.12
C ARG A 643 33.35 31.44 -2.18
N VAL A 644 33.96 32.06 -3.19
CA VAL A 644 33.23 32.76 -4.27
C VAL A 644 32.44 31.76 -5.14
N GLU A 645 33.02 30.58 -5.40
CA GLU A 645 32.40 29.51 -6.18
C GLU A 645 31.36 28.68 -5.41
N CYS A 646 31.34 28.77 -4.08
CA CYS A 646 30.34 28.07 -3.26
C CYS A 646 28.96 28.74 -3.40
N GLN A 647 28.15 28.28 -4.37
CA GLN A 647 26.81 28.80 -4.64
C GLN A 647 25.88 28.76 -3.40
N TYR A 648 26.07 27.77 -2.54
CA TYR A 648 25.30 27.62 -1.30
C TYR A 648 25.81 28.52 -0.15
N GLY A 649 27.02 29.07 -0.24
CA GLY A 649 27.57 29.99 0.76
C GLY A 649 27.93 29.33 2.09
N ALA A 650 28.49 28.13 2.05
CA ALA A 650 28.90 27.37 3.24
C ALA A 650 30.37 27.55 3.66
N ILE A 651 31.09 28.52 3.07
CA ILE A 651 32.51 28.79 3.37
C ILE A 651 32.68 30.22 3.87
N GLU A 652 33.32 30.38 5.03
CA GLU A 652 33.57 31.67 5.66
C GLU A 652 34.69 32.46 4.97
N LYS A 653 34.85 33.74 5.36
CA LYS A 653 35.95 34.59 4.84
C LYS A 653 37.31 34.04 5.26
N THR A 654 37.37 33.40 6.42
CA THR A 654 38.53 32.69 6.98
C THR A 654 38.89 31.43 6.20
N GLY A 655 38.06 31.02 5.22
CA GLY A 655 38.27 29.79 4.46
C GLY A 655 37.77 28.53 5.16
N GLN A 656 37.24 28.62 6.38
CA GLN A 656 36.64 27.49 7.09
C GLN A 656 35.29 27.06 6.48
N VAL A 657 35.02 25.76 6.49
CA VAL A 657 33.76 25.19 6.00
C VAL A 657 32.76 25.09 7.15
N VAL A 658 31.60 25.71 6.98
CA VAL A 658 30.46 25.63 7.91
C VAL A 658 29.67 24.38 7.57
N TYR A 659 30.03 23.26 8.19
CA TYR A 659 29.44 21.95 7.87
C TYR A 659 27.95 21.82 8.22
N SER A 660 27.42 22.62 9.14
CA SER A 660 25.98 22.70 9.41
C SER A 660 25.18 23.29 8.24
N GLU A 661 25.85 23.99 7.32
CA GLU A 661 25.26 24.52 6.10
C GLU A 661 25.77 23.80 4.85
N CYS A 662 26.95 23.16 4.90
CA CYS A 662 27.51 22.43 3.77
C CYS A 662 26.62 21.25 3.37
N PHE A 663 26.25 21.20 2.09
CA PHE A 663 25.51 20.07 1.49
C PHE A 663 26.40 19.14 0.66
N GLN A 664 27.73 19.29 0.75
CA GLN A 664 28.71 18.38 0.14
C GLN A 664 28.57 18.21 -1.39
N CYS A 665 28.44 19.30 -2.15
CA CYS A 665 28.47 19.24 -3.62
C CYS A 665 29.81 18.84 -4.22
N LEU A 666 30.91 18.94 -3.45
CA LEU A 666 32.30 18.68 -3.85
C LEU A 666 32.91 19.64 -4.88
N ASP A 667 32.23 20.72 -5.29
CA ASP A 667 32.80 21.72 -6.20
C ASP A 667 34.08 22.36 -5.64
N CYS A 668 34.09 22.64 -4.33
CA CYS A 668 35.27 23.19 -3.66
C CYS A 668 36.43 22.18 -3.59
N VAL A 669 36.14 20.88 -3.53
CA VAL A 669 37.14 19.80 -3.53
C VAL A 669 37.76 19.68 -4.92
N LYS A 670 36.93 19.72 -5.97
CA LYS A 670 37.39 19.79 -7.37
C LYS A 670 38.37 20.93 -7.61
N ILE A 671 38.06 22.13 -7.12
CA ILE A 671 38.96 23.29 -7.23
C ILE A 671 40.24 23.10 -6.40
N HIS A 672 40.13 22.56 -5.19
CA HIS A 672 41.23 22.41 -4.25
C HIS A 672 42.28 21.39 -4.70
N ASP A 673 41.81 20.27 -5.27
CA ASP A 673 42.64 19.12 -5.66
C ASP A 673 43.23 19.29 -7.09
N ASP A 674 42.63 20.13 -7.94
CA ASP A 674 43.16 20.41 -9.28
C ASP A 674 44.27 21.48 -9.24
N ALA A 675 45.49 21.08 -9.61
CA ALA A 675 46.66 21.96 -9.66
C ALA A 675 46.52 23.16 -10.63
N ARG A 676 45.60 23.09 -11.61
CA ARG A 676 45.34 24.17 -12.59
C ARG A 676 44.32 25.18 -12.07
N LEU A 677 43.36 24.73 -11.26
CA LEU A 677 42.29 25.56 -10.70
C LEU A 677 42.66 26.16 -9.35
N CYS A 678 43.38 25.41 -8.51
CA CYS A 678 43.78 25.83 -7.18
C CYS A 678 44.79 26.98 -7.27
N VAL A 679 44.39 28.18 -6.84
CA VAL A 679 45.22 29.39 -6.95
C VAL A 679 46.59 29.25 -6.26
N PRO A 680 46.69 28.74 -5.01
CA PRO A 680 47.99 28.49 -4.36
C PRO A 680 48.91 27.59 -5.19
N LEU A 681 48.42 26.41 -5.61
CA LEU A 681 49.22 25.46 -6.40
C LEU A 681 49.68 26.05 -7.73
N ARG A 682 48.82 26.85 -8.38
CA ARG A 682 49.17 27.51 -9.63
C ARG A 682 50.22 28.61 -9.45
N LEU A 683 50.21 29.29 -8.30
CA LEU A 683 51.25 30.28 -7.95
C LEU A 683 52.57 29.60 -7.61
N ASP A 684 52.54 28.49 -6.88
CA ASP A 684 53.75 27.71 -6.56
C ASP A 684 54.36 27.10 -7.83
N ALA A 685 53.57 26.47 -8.69
CA ALA A 685 54.04 25.96 -9.99
C ALA A 685 54.61 27.06 -10.90
N ARG A 686 54.09 28.29 -10.83
CA ARG A 686 54.67 29.45 -11.55
C ARG A 686 55.99 29.90 -10.92
N ARG A 687 56.11 29.89 -9.59
CA ARG A 687 57.36 30.20 -8.88
C ARG A 687 58.44 29.18 -9.21
N ASP A 688 58.12 27.90 -9.19
CA ASP A 688 59.06 26.81 -9.51
C ASP A 688 59.54 26.89 -10.96
N ARG A 689 58.63 27.15 -11.91
CA ARG A 689 59.00 27.37 -13.32
C ARG A 689 59.91 28.58 -13.48
N ARG A 690 59.65 29.67 -12.76
CA ARG A 690 60.48 30.88 -12.82
C ARG A 690 61.86 30.63 -12.17
N ALA A 691 61.91 29.90 -11.07
CA ALA A 691 63.17 29.51 -10.43
C ALA A 691 64.02 28.60 -11.33
N ALA A 692 63.39 27.62 -12.00
CA ALA A 692 64.06 26.75 -12.98
C ALA A 692 64.58 27.53 -14.20
N GLN A 693 63.82 28.53 -14.69
CA GLN A 693 64.27 29.41 -15.77
C GLN A 693 65.47 30.30 -15.36
N ILE A 694 65.50 30.76 -14.11
CA ILE A 694 66.63 31.55 -13.58
C ILE A 694 67.87 30.66 -13.41
N ALA A 695 67.70 29.43 -12.91
CA ALA A 695 68.80 28.47 -12.74
C ALA A 695 69.38 27.95 -14.06
N GLY A 696 68.57 27.91 -15.14
CA GLY A 696 69.01 27.51 -16.49
C GLY A 696 69.57 28.64 -17.35
N HIS A 697 69.70 29.86 -16.82
CA HIS A 697 70.22 31.00 -17.59
C HIS A 697 71.77 30.91 -17.68
N PRO A 698 72.39 30.99 -18.88
CA PRO A 698 73.84 30.79 -19.05
C PRO A 698 74.76 31.78 -18.29
N ASN A 699 74.21 32.84 -17.70
CA ASN A 699 74.98 33.80 -16.87
C ASN A 699 75.00 33.43 -15.38
N ALA A 700 74.35 32.35 -14.94
CA ALA A 700 74.35 31.92 -13.54
C ALA A 700 75.63 31.14 -13.14
N GLY A 701 76.49 30.79 -14.10
CA GLY A 701 77.76 30.09 -13.85
C GLY A 701 79.02 30.98 -13.77
N ALA A 702 78.88 32.32 -13.86
CA ALA A 702 80.03 33.22 -14.05
C ALA A 702 80.20 34.27 -12.92
N ALA A 703 79.88 33.92 -11.68
CA ALA A 703 80.08 34.82 -10.54
C ALA A 703 80.61 34.10 -9.28
N THR A 704 81.64 33.26 -9.42
CA THR A 704 82.48 32.82 -8.30
C THR A 704 83.89 32.44 -8.78
N VAL A 705 84.64 33.42 -9.32
CA VAL A 705 86.12 33.45 -9.26
C VAL A 705 86.55 34.92 -9.36
N ALA A 706 86.77 35.58 -8.22
CA ALA A 706 87.72 36.71 -8.00
C ALA A 706 87.35 37.48 -6.73
N GLN A 707 87.79 36.98 -5.57
CA GLN A 707 88.63 37.66 -4.58
C GLN A 707 88.72 36.80 -3.32
#